data_AF-A0AAE5CIK2-F1
#
_entry.id   AF-A0AAE5CIK2-F1
#
_cell.length_a   1.000
_cell.length_b   1.000
_cell.length_c   1.000
_cell.angle_alpha   90.00
_cell.angle_beta   90.00
_cell.angle_gamma   90.00
#
_symmetry.space_group_name_H-M   'P 1'
#
loop_
_entity.id
_entity.type
_entity.pdbx_description
1 polymer ?
#
loop_
_entity_poly.entity_id
_entity_poly.type
_entity_poly.pdbx_seq_one_letter_code
_entity_poly.pdbx_strand_id
1 'polypeptide(L)'
;MAETDGAAVDPPDSATSRDAETSGRLEPVLPERLGYRIKCRLLGPPLTSARLHQERLSKTTALGVLSPDCISSSAYGPEQVLIELLPFAALAAFTLLLPITGVILVILLLLTLSYRQVVMLYTHAGGSYVVARDNFGPRTAQIAAVALLIDYVVTVAVQSAAGTVAVVSAVPALGPYSLEITIGAVLLLAYGNLRGLKEAGRAFAFPMYFFAASIGAVIVVGVIQALTGNLDRIDPTALDGTVDIAHGDGLVMGATVLVILRAFANGGTSLTGLEAISNGVSAFQKPEGVNARRALVIMASILAFLVSGVSLLAYLTHATPYAAGYPSVISQEARIVFGSGALGDVLFIVVQTATALILFTGANTSFNGFPFLASFVADDAFLPRQLRRRGHRLVFSNAIITLTAIAIVLLIATDAKVNSLVPFYAIGVFTGFTMAGLGMARHYQREKGRNWRRNMTLNLAAGITSAIVVGIFAIAKFTEGAWVVVIVFPTLVYVLIRLNREYREEAAELRELGDAEADAEAVYSHHIVIVMVDAFDLATIEALRYGRSLRPSELRAVHFVLDDAHAAHLKREWEASDLEVPLELIECPDRRLGHATLEMIARAGAPRTEISILLPRRIYRAPLGRVLHDRTADHIARIVSDLPHAVAIIVPYDTSSRRGVLRSPPPPPASS
;
A
#
# COMPACT_ATOMS: atom_id res chain seq x y z
N MET A 1 -61.28 39.84 -22.27
CA MET A 1 -61.81 40.51 -23.48
C MET A 1 -61.71 42.00 -23.16
N ALA A 2 -60.56 42.64 -23.33
CA ALA A 2 -60.00 43.21 -24.56
C ALA A 2 -58.54 43.60 -24.22
N GLU A 3 -57.55 43.15 -24.99
CA GLU A 3 -56.82 43.93 -26.02
C GLU A 3 -55.60 44.72 -25.49
N THR A 4 -54.49 44.45 -26.17
CA THR A 4 -53.15 45.04 -26.15
C THR A 4 -53.13 46.46 -26.71
N ASP A 5 -52.32 47.38 -26.14
CA ASP A 5 -51.48 48.30 -26.93
C ASP A 5 -50.48 49.15 -26.10
N GLY A 6 -49.39 49.59 -26.75
CA GLY A 6 -48.57 50.78 -26.41
C GLY A 6 -47.15 50.51 -25.83
N ALA A 7 -46.05 50.53 -26.61
CA ALA A 7 -45.27 51.69 -27.13
C ALA A 7 -44.41 52.39 -26.03
N ALA A 8 -43.15 52.84 -26.17
CA ALA A 8 -42.15 52.94 -27.24
C ALA A 8 -40.81 53.51 -26.63
N VAL A 9 -39.78 53.65 -27.48
CA VAL A 9 -38.66 54.65 -27.47
C VAL A 9 -37.27 54.22 -26.92
N ASP A 10 -36.31 54.08 -27.85
CA ASP A 10 -34.84 54.32 -27.69
C ASP A 10 -34.55 55.81 -27.96
N PRO A 11 -33.55 56.50 -27.33
CA PRO A 11 -32.10 56.43 -27.72
C PRO A 11 -31.09 56.92 -26.60
N PRO A 12 -29.84 57.37 -26.85
CA PRO A 12 -28.71 56.89 -27.69
C PRO A 12 -27.41 56.59 -26.90
N ASP A 13 -26.38 56.18 -27.63
CA ASP A 13 -24.94 56.02 -27.31
C ASP A 13 -24.34 56.81 -26.13
N SER A 14 -23.62 56.08 -25.26
CA SER A 14 -22.35 56.58 -24.72
C SER A 14 -21.30 55.47 -24.71
N ALA A 15 -20.36 55.58 -25.64
CA ALA A 15 -19.11 54.86 -25.60
C ALA A 15 -18.32 55.25 -24.35
N THR A 16 -17.92 54.28 -23.53
CA THR A 16 -16.60 54.31 -22.90
C THR A 16 -16.03 52.90 -22.86
N SER A 17 -15.04 52.73 -23.73
CA SER A 17 -14.05 51.66 -23.80
C SER A 17 -13.46 51.29 -22.44
N ARG A 18 -13.84 50.15 -21.88
CA ARG A 18 -13.01 49.35 -20.96
C ARG A 18 -13.48 47.91 -21.07
N ASP A 19 -12.85 47.13 -21.94
CA ASP A 19 -12.75 45.66 -21.84
C ASP A 19 -11.91 45.09 -23.00
N ALA A 20 -10.74 45.70 -23.23
CA ALA A 20 -9.74 45.20 -24.17
C ALA A 20 -8.35 45.13 -23.53
N GLU A 21 -8.26 44.61 -22.31
CA GLU A 21 -7.00 44.15 -21.71
C GLU A 21 -7.25 42.88 -20.89
N THR A 22 -7.77 41.84 -21.53
CA THR A 22 -7.65 40.49 -20.96
C THR A 22 -6.19 40.08 -21.10
N SER A 23 -5.43 40.28 -20.02
CA SER A 23 -4.12 39.69 -19.76
C SER A 23 -4.01 38.33 -20.44
N GLY A 24 -3.13 38.24 -21.45
CA GLY A 24 -2.82 37.02 -22.17
C GLY A 24 -2.26 35.96 -21.23
N ARG A 25 -3.13 35.23 -20.56
CA ARG A 25 -2.75 33.99 -19.87
C ARG A 25 -2.38 32.99 -20.96
N LEU A 26 -1.08 32.76 -21.10
CA LEU A 26 -0.54 31.61 -21.81
C LEU A 26 -1.09 30.35 -21.13
N GLU A 27 -2.22 29.80 -21.59
CA GLU A 27 -2.62 28.44 -21.24
C GLU A 27 -1.72 27.48 -22.03
N PRO A 28 -0.70 26.87 -21.41
CA PRO A 28 0.21 26.03 -22.16
C PRO A 28 -0.49 24.68 -22.38
N VAL A 29 -0.91 24.40 -23.61
CA VAL A 29 -1.33 23.05 -24.01
C VAL A 29 -0.07 22.17 -24.08
N LEU A 30 0.31 21.58 -22.94
CA LEU A 30 1.41 20.62 -22.87
C LEU A 30 0.99 19.32 -23.58
N PRO A 31 1.70 18.86 -24.62
CA PRO A 31 1.39 17.59 -25.26
C PRO A 31 1.55 16.45 -24.24
N GLU A 32 0.49 15.67 -24.06
CA GLU A 32 0.47 14.57 -23.12
C GLU A 32 1.56 13.54 -23.45
N ARG A 33 2.44 13.25 -22.47
CA ARG A 33 3.50 12.25 -22.63
C ARG A 33 2.88 10.89 -22.96
N LEU A 34 3.53 10.11 -23.83
CA LEU A 34 3.04 8.76 -24.21
C LEU A 34 2.81 7.84 -23.00
N GLY A 35 3.67 7.92 -21.98
CA GLY A 35 3.47 7.22 -20.71
C GLY A 35 2.23 7.67 -19.93
N TYR A 36 1.87 8.96 -19.99
CA TYR A 36 0.63 9.46 -19.41
C TYR A 36 -0.60 8.93 -20.16
N ARG A 37 -0.54 8.89 -21.50
CA ARG A 37 -1.63 8.34 -22.33
C ARG A 37 -1.86 6.85 -22.09
N ILE A 38 -0.79 6.05 -22.01
CA ILE A 38 -0.88 4.62 -21.65
C ILE A 38 -1.48 4.48 -20.25
N LYS A 39 -0.99 5.27 -19.29
CA LYS A 39 -1.50 5.25 -17.92
C LYS A 39 -2.99 5.63 -17.85
N CYS A 40 -3.42 6.63 -18.60
CA CYS A 40 -4.83 7.02 -18.71
C CYS A 40 -5.68 5.95 -19.40
N ARG A 41 -5.14 5.23 -20.39
CA ARG A 41 -5.84 4.12 -21.05
C ARG A 41 -6.01 2.91 -20.13
N LEU A 42 -4.99 2.57 -19.34
CA LEU A 42 -5.02 1.42 -18.43
C LEU A 42 -5.80 1.72 -17.15
N LEU A 43 -5.53 2.86 -16.49
CA LEU A 43 -6.09 3.17 -15.18
C LEU A 43 -7.34 4.07 -15.26
N GLY A 44 -7.59 4.73 -16.38
CA GLY A 44 -8.62 5.78 -16.52
C GLY A 44 -8.09 7.19 -16.25
N PRO A 45 -8.94 8.24 -16.40
CA PRO A 45 -8.55 9.63 -16.17
C PRO A 45 -8.15 9.89 -14.71
N PRO A 46 -7.27 10.85 -14.43
CA PRO A 46 -6.88 11.18 -13.07
C PRO A 46 -8.07 11.69 -12.27
N LEU A 47 -8.14 11.32 -10.98
CA LEU A 47 -9.16 11.83 -10.06
C LEU A 47 -8.61 13.07 -9.34
N THR A 48 -9.45 14.11 -9.21
CA THR A 48 -9.10 15.33 -8.47
C THR A 48 -9.47 15.20 -7.00
N SER A 49 -8.67 15.79 -6.11
CA SER A 49 -8.88 15.71 -4.65
C SER A 49 -10.26 16.19 -4.20
N ALA A 50 -10.92 17.06 -4.98
CA ALA A 50 -12.30 17.49 -4.73
C ALA A 50 -13.33 16.34 -4.78
N ARG A 51 -13.03 15.23 -5.47
CA ARG A 51 -13.89 14.04 -5.58
C ARG A 51 -13.62 13.00 -4.48
N LEU A 52 -12.73 13.26 -3.52
CA LEU A 52 -12.51 12.41 -2.34
C LEU A 52 -13.65 12.62 -1.33
N HIS A 53 -14.86 12.17 -1.68
CA HIS A 53 -15.89 11.90 -0.69
C HIS A 53 -15.89 10.40 -0.44
N GLN A 54 -15.41 9.99 0.74
CA GLN A 54 -15.59 8.61 1.20
C GLN A 54 -17.08 8.42 1.45
N GLU A 55 -17.73 7.61 0.62
CA GLU A 55 -19.08 7.16 0.87
C GLU A 55 -19.08 6.33 2.17
N ARG A 56 -19.71 6.86 3.21
CA ARG A 56 -19.82 6.15 4.49
C ARG A 56 -20.80 4.99 4.32
N LEU A 57 -20.36 3.80 4.70
CA LEU A 57 -21.11 2.57 4.55
C LEU A 57 -22.14 2.43 5.68
N SER A 58 -23.34 1.97 5.33
CA SER A 58 -24.32 1.53 6.33
C SER A 58 -23.77 0.33 7.09
N LYS A 59 -24.26 0.08 8.32
CA LYS A 59 -23.78 -1.02 9.16
C LYS A 59 -23.78 -2.40 8.47
N THR A 60 -24.78 -2.68 7.63
CA THR A 60 -24.93 -3.95 6.91
C THR A 60 -23.94 -4.03 5.75
N THR A 61 -23.81 -2.96 4.99
CA THR A 61 -22.85 -2.89 3.88
C THR A 61 -21.42 -2.95 4.40
N ALA A 62 -21.12 -2.24 5.49
CA ALA A 62 -19.81 -2.24 6.14
C ALA A 62 -19.44 -3.63 6.69
N LEU A 63 -20.40 -4.34 7.30
CA LEU A 63 -20.20 -5.73 7.71
C LEU A 63 -19.83 -6.60 6.50
N GLY A 64 -20.59 -6.52 5.41
CA GLY A 64 -20.31 -7.31 4.20
C GLY A 64 -18.97 -6.99 3.53
N VAL A 65 -18.49 -5.74 3.62
CA VAL A 65 -17.25 -5.31 2.98
C VAL A 65 -16.02 -5.56 3.85
N LEU A 66 -16.13 -5.44 5.17
CA LEU A 66 -14.98 -5.51 6.10
C LEU A 66 -14.82 -6.87 6.80
N SER A 67 -15.87 -7.70 6.85
CA SER A 67 -15.82 -9.04 7.43
C SER A 67 -15.41 -10.21 6.52
N PRO A 68 -15.24 -10.10 5.19
CA PRO A 68 -14.86 -11.24 4.35
C PRO A 68 -13.61 -11.96 4.86
N ASP A 69 -12.57 -11.23 5.23
CA ASP A 69 -11.32 -11.79 5.76
C ASP A 69 -11.56 -12.70 6.98
N CYS A 70 -12.30 -12.18 7.96
CA CYS A 70 -12.63 -12.90 9.18
C CYS A 70 -13.55 -14.10 8.95
N ILE A 71 -14.66 -13.91 8.22
CA ILE A 71 -15.68 -14.96 8.04
C ILE A 71 -15.16 -16.08 7.15
N SER A 72 -14.37 -15.76 6.12
CA SER A 72 -13.78 -16.75 5.22
C SER A 72 -12.71 -17.61 5.89
N SER A 73 -12.16 -17.19 7.04
CA SER A 73 -11.23 -18.00 7.82
C SER A 73 -11.84 -19.32 8.31
N SER A 74 -13.17 -19.40 8.39
CA SER A 74 -13.89 -20.66 8.64
C SER A 74 -13.72 -21.71 7.53
N ALA A 75 -13.28 -21.30 6.34
CA ALA A 75 -13.10 -22.20 5.20
C ALA A 75 -11.84 -23.05 5.26
N TYR A 76 -10.81 -22.58 5.95
CA TYR A 76 -9.54 -23.30 6.10
C TYR A 76 -9.17 -23.58 7.56
N GLY A 77 -9.65 -22.80 8.53
CA GLY A 77 -9.26 -22.90 9.93
C GLY A 77 -9.43 -24.29 10.55
N PRO A 78 -10.63 -24.90 10.51
CA PRO A 78 -10.85 -26.27 10.98
C PRO A 78 -9.98 -27.31 10.26
N GLU A 79 -9.78 -27.13 8.95
CA GLU A 79 -8.93 -28.00 8.14
C GLU A 79 -7.46 -27.93 8.58
N GLN A 80 -6.95 -26.74 8.93
CA GLN A 80 -5.58 -26.58 9.45
C GLN A 80 -5.37 -27.26 10.80
N VAL A 81 -6.42 -27.41 11.62
CA VAL A 81 -6.35 -28.22 12.86
C VAL A 81 -6.17 -29.70 12.51
N LEU A 82 -6.92 -30.21 11.54
CA LEU A 82 -6.87 -31.62 11.14
C LEU A 82 -5.54 -31.98 10.47
N ILE A 83 -4.98 -31.10 9.64
CA ILE A 83 -3.66 -31.28 9.01
C ILE A 83 -2.58 -31.56 10.06
N GLU A 84 -2.66 -30.91 11.22
CA GLU A 84 -1.69 -31.13 12.32
C GLU A 84 -1.98 -32.36 13.15
N LEU A 85 -3.25 -32.69 13.36
CA LEU A 85 -3.62 -33.78 14.26
C LEU A 85 -3.51 -35.14 13.57
N LEU A 86 -3.90 -35.28 12.31
CA LEU A 86 -3.98 -36.58 11.64
C LEU A 86 -2.65 -37.36 11.59
N PRO A 87 -1.50 -36.73 11.29
CA PRO A 87 -0.21 -37.43 11.27
C PRO A 87 0.24 -38.01 12.61
N PHE A 88 -0.35 -37.56 13.73
CA PHE A 88 0.13 -37.94 15.07
C PHE A 88 -0.95 -38.57 15.96
N ALA A 89 -2.21 -38.16 15.79
CA ALA A 89 -3.36 -38.60 16.56
C ALA A 89 -4.30 -39.53 15.76
N ALA A 90 -4.04 -39.77 14.47
CA ALA A 90 -4.85 -40.62 13.61
C ALA A 90 -6.35 -40.30 13.72
N LEU A 91 -7.22 -41.31 13.90
CA LEU A 91 -8.66 -41.10 14.07
C LEU A 91 -9.03 -40.29 15.33
N ALA A 92 -8.18 -40.25 16.36
CA ALA A 92 -8.43 -39.41 17.53
C ALA A 92 -8.38 -37.92 17.18
N ALA A 93 -7.76 -37.53 16.05
CA ALA A 93 -7.76 -36.16 15.54
C ALA A 93 -9.17 -35.56 15.45
N PHE A 94 -10.13 -36.32 14.95
CA PHE A 94 -11.52 -35.88 14.81
C PHE A 94 -12.17 -35.62 16.18
N THR A 95 -11.88 -36.46 17.18
CA THR A 95 -12.40 -36.27 18.54
C THR A 95 -11.76 -35.06 19.24
N LEU A 96 -10.48 -34.79 18.96
CA LEU A 96 -9.73 -33.66 19.51
C LEU A 96 -10.07 -32.32 18.82
N LEU A 97 -10.62 -32.35 17.60
CA LEU A 97 -11.04 -31.16 16.86
C LEU A 97 -12.06 -30.31 17.63
N LEU A 98 -13.09 -30.94 18.23
CA LEU A 98 -14.15 -30.24 18.96
C LEU A 98 -13.64 -29.48 20.21
N PRO A 99 -12.88 -30.09 21.14
CA PRO A 99 -12.37 -29.36 22.31
C PRO A 99 -11.39 -28.25 21.91
N ILE A 100 -10.54 -28.47 20.90
CA ILE A 100 -9.65 -27.41 20.38
C ILE A 100 -10.47 -26.24 19.81
N THR A 101 -11.51 -26.54 19.03
CA THR A 101 -12.46 -25.54 18.53
C THR A 101 -13.11 -24.77 19.69
N GLY A 102 -13.53 -25.46 20.75
CA GLY A 102 -14.07 -24.83 21.97
C GLY A 102 -13.11 -23.81 22.58
N VAL A 103 -11.80 -24.12 22.67
CA VAL A 103 -10.78 -23.17 23.15
C VAL A 103 -10.67 -21.97 22.20
N ILE A 104 -10.66 -22.20 20.88
CA ILE A 104 -10.61 -21.13 19.86
C ILE A 104 -11.81 -20.18 20.02
N LEU A 105 -13.02 -20.71 20.25
CA LEU A 105 -14.22 -19.89 20.47
C LEU A 105 -14.17 -19.08 21.76
N VAL A 106 -13.57 -19.62 22.82
CA VAL A 106 -13.35 -18.86 24.07
C VAL A 106 -12.40 -17.66 23.81
N ILE A 107 -11.35 -17.86 23.02
CA ILE A 107 -10.44 -16.78 22.63
C ILE A 107 -11.16 -15.79 21.71
N LEU A 108 -11.95 -16.26 20.74
CA LEU A 108 -12.79 -15.39 19.90
C LEU A 108 -13.68 -14.48 20.75
N LEU A 109 -14.35 -15.05 21.76
CA LEU A 109 -15.19 -14.30 22.69
C LEU A 109 -14.38 -13.25 23.46
N LEU A 110 -13.23 -13.64 24.01
CA LEU A 110 -12.35 -12.75 24.76
C LEU A 110 -11.86 -11.58 23.91
N LEU A 111 -11.36 -11.86 22.70
CA LEU A 111 -10.91 -10.85 21.74
C LEU A 111 -12.07 -9.95 21.30
N THR A 112 -13.23 -10.52 21.00
CA THR A 112 -14.45 -9.78 20.63
C THR A 112 -14.85 -8.78 21.72
N LEU A 113 -14.77 -9.17 23.00
CA LEU A 113 -15.08 -8.29 24.11
C LEU A 113 -14.05 -7.16 24.28
N SER A 114 -12.77 -7.43 24.03
CA SER A 114 -11.69 -6.43 24.06
C SER A 114 -11.83 -5.44 22.89
N TYR A 115 -11.97 -5.94 21.67
CA TYR A 115 -12.12 -5.12 20.46
C TYR A 115 -13.41 -4.31 20.44
N ARG A 116 -14.47 -4.77 21.13
CA ARG A 116 -15.67 -3.98 21.41
C ARG A 116 -15.37 -2.64 22.08
N GLN A 117 -14.30 -2.56 22.87
CA GLN A 117 -13.86 -1.34 23.54
C GLN A 117 -12.93 -0.52 22.64
N VAL A 118 -12.03 -1.19 21.92
CA VAL A 118 -11.14 -0.56 20.92
C VAL A 118 -11.95 0.26 19.92
N VAL A 119 -12.94 -0.33 19.24
CA VAL A 119 -13.72 0.36 18.19
C VAL A 119 -14.63 1.47 18.72
N MET A 120 -14.90 1.49 20.03
CA MET A 120 -15.68 2.56 20.66
C MET A 120 -14.82 3.79 21.00
N LEU A 121 -13.54 3.58 21.33
CA LEU A 121 -12.60 4.63 21.73
C LEU A 121 -11.79 5.17 20.55
N TYR A 122 -11.35 4.29 19.65
CA TYR A 122 -10.52 4.61 18.50
C TYR A 122 -11.34 4.53 17.22
N THR A 123 -11.96 5.66 16.84
CA THR A 123 -12.82 5.75 15.64
C THR A 123 -12.07 6.15 14.37
N HIS A 124 -10.81 6.54 14.49
CA HIS A 124 -9.93 6.82 13.37
C HIS A 124 -9.34 5.52 12.79
N ALA A 125 -9.01 5.52 11.50
CA ALA A 125 -8.37 4.37 10.85
C ALA A 125 -6.98 4.09 11.44
N GLY A 126 -6.65 2.81 11.60
CA GLY A 126 -5.31 2.35 12.03
C GLY A 126 -5.29 1.35 13.19
N GLY A 127 -6.44 1.02 13.79
CA GLY A 127 -6.62 -0.10 14.72
C GLY A 127 -5.51 -0.27 15.77
N SER A 128 -4.90 -1.45 15.84
CA SER A 128 -3.91 -1.81 16.87
C SER A 128 -2.66 -0.91 16.86
N TYR A 129 -2.26 -0.36 15.70
CA TYR A 129 -1.16 0.60 15.60
C TYR A 129 -1.46 1.88 16.37
N VAL A 130 -2.65 2.46 16.17
CA VAL A 130 -3.06 3.71 16.84
C VAL A 130 -3.21 3.49 18.34
N VAL A 131 -3.82 2.37 18.74
CA VAL A 131 -3.94 1.98 20.15
C VAL A 131 -2.55 1.89 20.81
N ALA A 132 -1.59 1.22 20.15
CA ALA A 132 -0.24 1.07 20.66
C ALA A 132 0.50 2.42 20.71
N ARG A 133 0.34 3.26 19.69
CA ARG A 133 0.97 4.58 19.59
C ARG A 133 0.53 5.52 20.71
N ASP A 134 -0.78 5.62 20.94
CA ASP A 134 -1.32 6.57 21.92
C ASP A 134 -1.03 6.11 23.37
N ASN A 135 -0.86 4.80 23.61
CA ASN A 135 -0.62 4.26 24.95
C ASN A 135 0.86 4.03 25.31
N PHE A 136 1.67 3.55 24.36
CA PHE A 136 3.08 3.20 24.57
C PHE A 136 4.07 4.13 23.87
N GLY A 137 3.62 4.96 22.94
CA GLY A 137 4.44 5.89 22.16
C GLY A 137 4.91 5.33 20.81
N PRO A 138 5.50 6.19 19.94
CA PRO A 138 5.75 5.84 18.53
C PRO A 138 6.75 4.71 18.29
N ARG A 139 7.76 4.55 19.15
CA ARG A 139 8.79 3.50 19.01
C ARG A 139 8.19 2.11 19.25
N THR A 140 7.45 1.96 20.35
CA THR A 140 6.80 0.70 20.71
C THR A 140 5.66 0.34 19.76
N ALA A 141 4.98 1.36 19.20
CA ALA A 141 3.94 1.16 18.19
C ALA A 141 4.46 0.49 16.90
N GLN A 142 5.76 0.53 16.62
CA GLN A 142 6.33 -0.14 15.45
C GLN A 142 6.19 -1.66 15.52
N ILE A 143 6.11 -2.25 16.72
CA ILE A 143 5.79 -3.68 16.88
C ILE A 143 4.39 -3.96 16.28
N ALA A 144 3.40 -3.12 16.59
CA ALA A 144 2.06 -3.24 16.01
C ALA A 144 2.03 -2.91 14.51
N ALA A 145 2.83 -1.94 14.06
CA ALA A 145 2.95 -1.61 12.64
C ALA A 145 3.49 -2.80 11.83
N VAL A 146 4.61 -3.40 12.27
CA VAL A 146 5.22 -4.56 11.62
C VAL A 146 4.28 -5.76 11.64
N ALA A 147 3.63 -6.01 12.77
CA ALA A 147 2.61 -7.03 12.90
C ALA A 147 1.52 -6.90 11.82
N LEU A 148 0.92 -5.71 11.69
CA LEU A 148 -0.11 -5.45 10.69
C LEU A 148 0.41 -5.44 9.24
N LEU A 149 1.65 -4.98 9.00
CA LEU A 149 2.24 -5.00 7.65
C LEU A 149 2.48 -6.43 7.16
N ILE A 150 3.01 -7.30 8.02
CA ILE A 150 3.19 -8.73 7.73
C ILE A 150 1.83 -9.39 7.57
N ASP A 151 0.91 -9.15 8.50
CA ASP A 151 -0.46 -9.63 8.47
C ASP A 151 -1.12 -9.38 7.12
N TYR A 152 -1.20 -8.11 6.67
CA TYR A 152 -1.82 -7.79 5.39
C TYR A 152 -1.17 -8.47 4.18
N VAL A 153 0.16 -8.60 4.16
CA VAL A 153 0.88 -9.32 3.08
C VAL A 153 0.48 -10.79 3.08
N VAL A 154 0.48 -11.42 4.25
CA VAL A 154 0.16 -12.83 4.39
C VAL A 154 -1.32 -13.08 4.14
N THR A 155 -2.23 -12.19 4.54
CA THR A 155 -3.66 -12.26 4.20
C THR A 155 -3.86 -12.34 2.69
N VAL A 156 -3.20 -11.48 1.90
CA VAL A 156 -3.33 -11.53 0.42
C VAL A 156 -2.91 -12.91 -0.10
N ALA A 157 -1.81 -13.46 0.40
CA ALA A 157 -1.30 -14.76 -0.01
C ALA A 157 -2.24 -15.90 0.41
N VAL A 158 -2.58 -16.00 1.71
CA VAL A 158 -3.43 -17.06 2.28
C VAL A 158 -4.81 -17.04 1.65
N GLN A 159 -5.45 -15.88 1.58
CA GLN A 159 -6.81 -15.76 1.08
C GLN A 159 -6.89 -16.06 -0.42
N SER A 160 -5.90 -15.61 -1.22
CA SER A 160 -5.88 -15.93 -2.65
C SER A 160 -5.57 -17.40 -2.92
N ALA A 161 -4.66 -18.00 -2.13
CA ALA A 161 -4.34 -19.42 -2.21
C ALA A 161 -5.55 -20.29 -1.84
N ALA A 162 -6.19 -20.02 -0.69
CA ALA A 162 -7.38 -20.72 -0.26
C ALA A 162 -8.56 -20.52 -1.23
N GLY A 163 -8.71 -19.32 -1.81
CA GLY A 163 -9.70 -19.05 -2.85
C GLY A 163 -9.48 -19.93 -4.08
N THR A 164 -8.23 -20.12 -4.47
CA THR A 164 -7.85 -21.02 -5.57
C THR A 164 -8.11 -22.49 -5.20
N VAL A 165 -7.86 -22.90 -3.96
CA VAL A 165 -8.22 -24.24 -3.45
C VAL A 165 -9.71 -24.54 -3.64
N ALA A 166 -10.61 -23.59 -3.38
CA ALA A 166 -12.03 -23.77 -3.64
C ALA A 166 -12.34 -23.92 -5.14
N VAL A 167 -11.65 -23.19 -6.02
CA VAL A 167 -11.79 -23.31 -7.47
C VAL A 167 -11.32 -24.69 -7.96
N VAL A 168 -10.14 -25.14 -7.56
CA VAL A 168 -9.61 -26.45 -7.97
C VAL A 168 -10.33 -27.61 -7.29
N SER A 169 -10.97 -27.39 -6.14
CA SER A 169 -11.88 -28.37 -5.52
C SER A 169 -13.14 -28.58 -6.35
N ALA A 170 -13.64 -27.54 -7.03
CA ALA A 170 -14.76 -27.65 -7.96
C ALA A 170 -14.35 -28.22 -9.33
N VAL A 171 -13.16 -27.85 -9.80
CA VAL A 171 -12.61 -28.26 -11.10
C VAL A 171 -11.19 -28.83 -10.92
N PRO A 172 -11.05 -30.11 -10.54
CA PRO A 172 -9.75 -30.72 -10.22
C PRO A 172 -8.71 -30.67 -11.34
N ALA A 173 -9.14 -30.60 -12.60
CA ALA A 173 -8.25 -30.46 -13.76
C ALA A 173 -7.37 -29.19 -13.73
N LEU A 174 -7.75 -28.18 -12.96
CA LEU A 174 -6.98 -26.94 -12.78
C LEU A 174 -5.91 -27.04 -11.69
N GLY A 175 -5.88 -28.14 -10.92
CA GLY A 175 -4.97 -28.37 -9.80
C GLY A 175 -3.49 -28.08 -10.08
N PRO A 176 -2.91 -28.56 -11.20
CA PRO A 176 -1.50 -28.29 -11.55
C PRO A 176 -1.18 -26.81 -11.78
N TYR A 177 -2.19 -25.96 -12.03
CA TYR A 177 -2.02 -24.53 -12.31
C TYR A 177 -2.40 -23.65 -11.10
N SER A 178 -2.46 -24.22 -9.89
CA SER A 178 -2.91 -23.51 -8.69
C SER A 178 -2.06 -22.27 -8.39
N LEU A 179 -0.74 -22.32 -8.60
CA LEU A 179 0.16 -21.19 -8.38
C LEU A 179 -0.12 -20.05 -9.38
N GLU A 180 -0.24 -20.38 -10.66
CA GLU A 180 -0.52 -19.42 -11.74
C GLU A 180 -1.89 -18.77 -11.59
N ILE A 181 -2.91 -19.55 -11.23
CA ILE A 181 -4.26 -19.04 -10.95
C ILE A 181 -4.22 -18.08 -9.76
N THR A 182 -3.51 -18.45 -8.68
CA THR A 182 -3.39 -17.61 -7.48
C THR A 182 -2.68 -16.29 -7.80
N ILE A 183 -1.54 -16.33 -8.52
CA ILE A 183 -0.82 -15.13 -8.93
C ILE A 183 -1.69 -14.28 -9.87
N GLY A 184 -2.38 -14.90 -10.82
CA GLY A 184 -3.33 -14.23 -11.72
C GLY A 184 -4.43 -13.50 -10.96
N ALA A 185 -5.03 -14.15 -9.96
CA ALA A 185 -6.04 -13.53 -9.09
C ALA A 185 -5.48 -12.33 -8.31
N VAL A 186 -4.29 -12.45 -7.71
CA VAL A 186 -3.62 -11.35 -7.01
C VAL A 186 -3.36 -10.16 -7.94
N LEU A 187 -2.88 -10.42 -9.16
CA LEU A 187 -2.63 -9.37 -10.16
C LEU A 187 -3.93 -8.68 -10.61
N LEU A 188 -5.02 -9.43 -10.78
CA LEU A 188 -6.35 -8.88 -11.09
C LEU A 188 -6.88 -7.99 -9.96
N LEU A 189 -6.75 -8.43 -8.71
CA LEU A 189 -7.12 -7.64 -7.53
C LEU A 189 -6.27 -6.37 -7.43
N ALA A 190 -4.95 -6.48 -7.59
CA ALA A 190 -4.03 -5.34 -7.59
C ALA A 190 -4.40 -4.32 -8.68
N TYR A 191 -4.68 -4.80 -9.90
CA TYR A 191 -5.12 -3.96 -11.02
C TYR A 191 -6.44 -3.25 -10.73
N GLY A 192 -7.43 -3.94 -10.17
CA GLY A 192 -8.71 -3.35 -9.78
C GLY A 192 -8.55 -2.22 -8.75
N ASN A 193 -7.68 -2.42 -7.75
CA ASN A 193 -7.37 -1.41 -6.73
C ASN A 193 -6.57 -0.23 -7.29
N LEU A 194 -5.62 -0.46 -8.20
CA LEU A 194 -4.88 0.61 -8.88
C LEU A 194 -5.79 1.46 -9.79
N ARG A 195 -6.79 0.83 -10.42
CA ARG A 195 -7.82 1.52 -11.21
C ARG A 195 -8.76 2.36 -10.33
N GLY A 196 -8.75 2.14 -9.02
CA GLY A 196 -9.56 2.87 -8.06
C GLY A 196 -11.04 2.50 -8.17
N LEU A 197 -11.36 1.20 -8.33
CA LEU A 197 -12.71 0.66 -8.21
C LEU A 197 -13.24 0.88 -6.77
N LYS A 198 -13.56 2.12 -6.41
CA LYS A 198 -14.06 2.53 -5.09
C LYS A 198 -15.59 2.58 -5.02
N GLU A 199 -16.30 2.10 -6.04
CA GLU A 199 -17.70 2.45 -6.29
C GLU A 199 -18.73 1.32 -6.07
N ALA A 200 -18.42 0.29 -5.29
CA ALA A 200 -19.36 -0.83 -5.16
C ALA A 200 -19.50 -1.39 -3.74
N GLY A 201 -19.61 -0.55 -2.72
CA GLY A 201 -19.81 -1.02 -1.33
C GLY A 201 -20.91 -2.08 -1.20
N ARG A 202 -22.02 -1.96 -1.95
CA ARG A 202 -23.09 -2.97 -2.01
C ARG A 202 -22.70 -4.26 -2.75
N ALA A 203 -22.03 -4.16 -3.90
CA ALA A 203 -21.65 -5.37 -4.65
C ALA A 203 -20.54 -6.16 -3.93
N PHE A 204 -19.61 -5.46 -3.27
CA PHE A 204 -18.57 -6.07 -2.45
C PHE A 204 -19.09 -6.69 -1.14
N ALA A 205 -20.31 -6.34 -0.69
CA ALA A 205 -20.94 -6.96 0.47
C ALA A 205 -21.59 -8.32 0.17
N PHE A 206 -21.94 -8.60 -1.10
CA PHE A 206 -22.65 -9.80 -1.52
C PHE A 206 -21.90 -11.11 -1.19
N PRO A 207 -20.59 -11.27 -1.49
CA PRO A 207 -19.86 -12.51 -1.25
C PRO A 207 -19.94 -13.01 0.20
N MET A 208 -19.87 -12.09 1.16
CA MET A 208 -19.91 -12.43 2.59
C MET A 208 -21.24 -13.09 2.97
N TYR A 209 -22.36 -12.46 2.63
CA TYR A 209 -23.68 -12.98 2.97
C TYR A 209 -24.00 -14.25 2.19
N PHE A 210 -23.58 -14.32 0.93
CA PHE A 210 -23.77 -15.49 0.08
C PHE A 210 -23.03 -16.72 0.63
N PHE A 211 -21.77 -16.56 1.04
CA PHE A 211 -20.99 -17.62 1.68
C PHE A 211 -21.58 -18.04 3.03
N ALA A 212 -21.90 -17.09 3.92
CA ALA A 212 -22.47 -17.40 5.22
C ALA A 212 -23.79 -18.17 5.11
N ALA A 213 -24.64 -17.82 4.13
CA ALA A 213 -25.87 -18.55 3.85
C ALA A 213 -25.60 -19.94 3.26
N SER A 214 -24.65 -20.07 2.33
CA SER A 214 -24.33 -21.34 1.67
C SER A 214 -23.73 -22.35 2.64
N ILE A 215 -22.71 -21.97 3.41
CA ILE A 215 -22.12 -22.85 4.44
C ILE A 215 -23.10 -23.07 5.59
N GLY A 216 -23.87 -22.05 5.98
CA GLY A 216 -24.94 -22.22 6.96
C GLY A 216 -25.96 -23.29 6.54
N ALA A 217 -26.31 -23.36 5.24
CA ALA A 217 -27.16 -24.40 4.71
C ALA A 217 -26.51 -25.80 4.79
N VAL A 218 -25.21 -25.91 4.42
CA VAL A 218 -24.46 -27.18 4.57
C VAL A 218 -24.47 -27.65 6.02
N ILE A 219 -24.20 -26.77 6.98
CA ILE A 219 -24.23 -27.08 8.42
C ILE A 219 -25.61 -27.54 8.86
N VAL A 220 -26.66 -26.77 8.56
CA VAL A 220 -28.02 -27.08 9.02
C VAL A 220 -28.51 -28.40 8.41
N VAL A 221 -28.33 -28.60 7.11
CA VAL A 221 -28.77 -29.83 6.42
C VAL A 221 -27.96 -31.03 6.90
N GLY A 222 -26.63 -30.89 7.05
CA GLY A 222 -25.77 -31.95 7.55
C GLY A 222 -26.10 -32.37 8.99
N VAL A 223 -26.42 -31.42 9.88
CA VAL A 223 -26.89 -31.74 11.25
C VAL A 223 -28.25 -32.44 11.22
N ILE A 224 -29.18 -32.02 10.37
CA ILE A 224 -30.48 -32.70 10.21
C ILE A 224 -30.28 -34.13 9.71
N GLN A 225 -29.39 -34.35 8.73
CA GLN A 225 -29.06 -35.69 8.24
C GLN A 225 -28.39 -36.55 9.32
N ALA A 226 -27.51 -35.98 10.13
CA ALA A 226 -26.89 -36.69 11.25
C ALA A 226 -27.93 -37.14 12.28
N LEU A 227 -28.89 -36.26 12.62
CA LEU A 227 -29.97 -36.58 13.56
C LEU A 227 -30.95 -37.62 13.02
N THR A 228 -31.11 -37.70 11.69
CA THR A 228 -31.98 -38.67 11.03
C THR A 228 -31.26 -39.97 10.65
N GLY A 229 -29.94 -40.06 10.87
CA GLY A 229 -29.12 -41.24 10.56
C GLY A 229 -28.79 -41.42 9.08
N ASN A 230 -28.98 -40.40 8.25
CA ASN A 230 -28.76 -40.44 6.80
C ASN A 230 -27.45 -39.76 6.36
N LEU A 231 -26.61 -39.35 7.30
CA LEU A 231 -25.34 -38.69 6.97
C LEU A 231 -24.26 -39.74 6.72
N ASP A 232 -23.74 -39.77 5.51
CA ASP A 232 -22.63 -40.65 5.15
C ASP A 232 -21.35 -40.26 5.88
N ARG A 233 -20.53 -41.27 6.16
CA ARG A 233 -19.22 -41.11 6.81
C ARG A 233 -18.14 -41.64 5.86
N ILE A 234 -17.14 -40.82 5.62
CA ILE A 234 -15.95 -41.22 4.87
C ILE A 234 -15.13 -42.16 5.75
N ASP A 235 -14.56 -43.21 5.16
CA ASP A 235 -13.48 -43.97 5.78
C ASP A 235 -12.13 -43.29 5.46
N PRO A 236 -11.48 -42.64 6.45
CA PRO A 236 -10.21 -41.95 6.25
C PRO A 236 -9.10 -42.86 5.72
N THR A 237 -9.17 -44.16 5.99
CA THR A 237 -8.13 -45.13 5.64
C THR A 237 -8.24 -45.65 4.20
N ALA A 238 -9.38 -45.39 3.54
CA ALA A 238 -9.65 -45.85 2.18
C ALA A 238 -9.36 -44.78 1.10
N LEU A 239 -8.95 -43.57 1.49
CA LEU A 239 -8.72 -42.45 0.58
C LEU A 239 -7.23 -42.27 0.24
N ASP A 240 -6.89 -42.47 -1.03
CA ASP A 240 -5.56 -42.19 -1.56
C ASP A 240 -5.29 -40.67 -1.67
N GLY A 241 -4.10 -40.23 -1.25
CA GLY A 241 -3.65 -38.82 -1.36
C GLY A 241 -4.07 -37.89 -0.21
N THR A 242 -4.69 -38.44 0.83
CA THR A 242 -4.96 -37.73 2.09
C THR A 242 -3.68 -37.51 2.89
N VAL A 243 -3.70 -36.59 3.86
CA VAL A 243 -2.60 -36.42 4.82
C VAL A 243 -2.38 -37.74 5.58
N ASP A 244 -1.12 -38.17 5.70
CA ASP A 244 -0.75 -39.46 6.31
C ASP A 244 -1.43 -39.67 7.67
N ILE A 245 -2.08 -40.83 7.83
CA ILE A 245 -2.71 -41.24 9.08
C ILE A 245 -1.76 -42.22 9.78
N ALA A 246 -1.19 -41.81 10.91
CA ALA A 246 -0.26 -42.66 11.65
C ALA A 246 -0.91 -43.95 12.17
N HIS A 247 -0.18 -45.06 12.06
CA HIS A 247 -0.45 -46.31 12.77
C HIS A 247 0.44 -46.32 14.01
N GLY A 248 -0.13 -45.98 15.17
CA GLY A 248 0.62 -45.47 16.32
C GLY A 248 1.71 -46.38 16.90
N ASP A 249 2.90 -45.79 17.17
CA ASP A 249 3.93 -46.31 18.05
C ASP A 249 4.08 -45.43 19.31
N GLY A 250 4.31 -46.07 20.46
CA GLY A 250 4.10 -45.60 21.84
C GLY A 250 4.92 -44.41 22.38
N LEU A 251 5.56 -43.58 21.56
CA LEU A 251 6.33 -42.38 21.97
C LEU A 251 5.44 -41.16 22.27
N VAL A 252 4.24 -41.40 22.84
CA VAL A 252 3.06 -40.56 22.60
C VAL A 252 2.91 -39.38 23.58
N MET A 253 3.30 -39.42 24.86
CA MET A 253 2.84 -38.38 25.81
C MET A 253 3.42 -36.96 25.60
N GLY A 254 4.73 -36.81 25.43
CA GLY A 254 5.36 -35.49 25.21
C GLY A 254 5.08 -34.91 23.82
N ALA A 255 5.06 -35.79 22.80
CA ALA A 255 4.64 -35.45 21.45
C ALA A 255 3.16 -35.04 21.39
N THR A 256 2.28 -35.66 22.19
CA THR A 256 0.83 -35.33 22.21
C THR A 256 0.56 -33.90 22.65
N VAL A 257 1.21 -33.40 23.71
CA VAL A 257 0.99 -32.01 24.16
C VAL A 257 1.48 -31.01 23.11
N LEU A 258 2.66 -31.24 22.52
CA LEU A 258 3.19 -30.38 21.46
C LEU A 258 2.29 -30.40 20.23
N VAL A 259 1.79 -31.57 19.82
CA VAL A 259 0.86 -31.74 18.70
C VAL A 259 -0.46 -31.01 18.95
N ILE A 260 -1.04 -31.14 20.16
CA ILE A 260 -2.25 -30.39 20.52
C ILE A 260 -2.00 -28.89 20.46
N LEU A 261 -0.84 -28.42 20.96
CA LEU A 261 -0.46 -27.02 20.87
C LEU A 261 -0.25 -26.54 19.42
N ARG A 262 0.32 -27.38 18.54
CA ARG A 262 0.44 -27.10 17.09
C ARG A 262 -0.91 -27.01 16.41
N ALA A 263 -1.78 -27.97 16.67
CA ALA A 263 -3.13 -28.02 16.13
C ALA A 263 -3.97 -26.82 16.60
N PHE A 264 -3.88 -26.47 17.88
CA PHE A 264 -4.49 -25.26 18.43
C PHE A 264 -3.93 -23.99 17.79
N ALA A 265 -2.61 -23.90 17.64
CA ALA A 265 -1.97 -22.78 16.97
C ALA A 265 -2.54 -22.62 15.56
N ASN A 266 -2.46 -23.65 14.71
CA ASN A 266 -2.99 -23.63 13.35
C ASN A 266 -4.49 -23.30 13.28
N GLY A 267 -5.31 -23.87 14.18
CA GLY A 267 -6.72 -23.51 14.30
C GLY A 267 -6.98 -22.06 14.72
N GLY A 268 -6.03 -21.44 15.43
CA GLY A 268 -6.03 -20.03 15.76
C GLY A 268 -6.09 -19.11 14.54
N THR A 269 -5.73 -19.59 13.35
CA THR A 269 -5.96 -18.86 12.09
C THR A 269 -7.44 -18.66 11.75
N SER A 270 -8.36 -19.35 12.43
CA SER A 270 -9.80 -19.04 12.32
C SER A 270 -10.16 -17.67 12.89
N LEU A 271 -9.30 -17.07 13.73
CA LEU A 271 -9.55 -15.81 14.44
C LEU A 271 -9.01 -14.58 13.71
N THR A 272 -8.33 -14.79 12.60
CA THR A 272 -7.69 -13.72 11.82
C THR A 272 -8.74 -12.88 11.11
N GLY A 273 -8.40 -11.64 10.73
CA GLY A 273 -9.34 -10.72 10.09
C GLY A 273 -10.33 -10.07 11.06
N LEU A 274 -10.36 -10.43 12.35
CA LEU A 274 -11.20 -9.76 13.34
C LEU A 274 -10.81 -8.26 13.47
N GLU A 275 -9.54 -7.95 13.26
CA GLU A 275 -9.00 -6.60 13.22
C GLU A 275 -9.48 -5.78 12.03
N ALA A 276 -9.98 -6.38 10.94
CA ALA A 276 -10.39 -5.65 9.73
C ALA A 276 -11.46 -4.58 10.02
N ILE A 277 -12.47 -4.91 10.84
CA ILE A 277 -13.48 -3.93 11.30
C ILE A 277 -12.83 -2.84 12.15
N SER A 278 -11.87 -3.19 13.00
CA SER A 278 -11.19 -2.22 13.87
C SER A 278 -10.25 -1.27 13.12
N ASN A 279 -9.68 -1.73 12.01
CA ASN A 279 -8.85 -0.94 11.11
C ASN A 279 -9.72 0.00 10.25
N GLY A 280 -10.95 -0.43 9.93
CA GLY A 280 -11.90 0.25 9.05
C GLY A 280 -13.02 1.03 9.75
N VAL A 281 -12.91 1.38 11.04
CA VAL A 281 -14.00 2.04 11.79
C VAL A 281 -14.47 3.35 11.13
N SER A 282 -13.56 4.10 10.51
CA SER A 282 -13.87 5.36 9.83
C SER A 282 -14.76 5.21 8.59
N ALA A 283 -14.89 3.98 8.04
CA ALA A 283 -15.75 3.70 6.90
C ALA A 283 -17.25 3.63 7.28
N PHE A 284 -17.56 3.48 8.57
CA PHE A 284 -18.95 3.38 9.04
C PHE A 284 -19.66 4.74 9.03
N GLN A 285 -20.98 4.72 8.84
CA GLN A 285 -21.83 5.87 9.11
C GLN A 285 -21.82 6.26 10.58
N LYS A 286 -21.94 7.56 10.86
CA LYS A 286 -22.06 8.09 12.22
C LYS A 286 -23.32 7.57 12.91
N PRO A 287 -23.27 7.25 14.23
CA PRO A 287 -22.08 7.20 15.09
C PRO A 287 -21.18 5.99 14.77
N GLU A 288 -19.90 6.24 14.39
CA GLU A 288 -19.03 5.20 13.83
C GLU A 288 -18.79 4.06 14.82
N GLY A 289 -18.38 4.38 16.05
CA GLY A 289 -18.01 3.38 17.06
C GLY A 289 -19.16 2.45 17.45
N VAL A 290 -20.39 2.96 17.58
CA VAL A 290 -21.56 2.13 17.94
C VAL A 290 -21.92 1.17 16.81
N ASN A 291 -21.82 1.63 15.57
CA ASN A 291 -22.10 0.81 14.39
C ASN A 291 -21.02 -0.26 14.18
N ALA A 292 -19.75 0.12 14.29
CA ALA A 292 -18.62 -0.82 14.24
C ALA A 292 -18.71 -1.86 15.34
N ARG A 293 -19.07 -1.47 16.56
CA ARG A 293 -19.27 -2.38 17.69
C ARG A 293 -20.32 -3.45 17.42
N ARG A 294 -21.47 -3.06 16.85
CA ARG A 294 -22.55 -3.99 16.50
C ARG A 294 -22.13 -4.93 15.38
N ALA A 295 -21.48 -4.39 14.34
CA ALA A 295 -20.95 -5.20 13.24
C ALA A 295 -19.94 -6.24 13.73
N LEU A 296 -19.00 -5.85 14.60
CA LEU A 296 -17.99 -6.73 15.16
C LEU A 296 -18.60 -7.91 15.95
N VAL A 297 -19.65 -7.66 16.75
CA VAL A 297 -20.36 -8.74 17.47
C VAL A 297 -21.07 -9.68 16.50
N ILE A 298 -21.76 -9.15 15.49
CA ILE A 298 -22.46 -9.97 14.49
C ILE A 298 -21.46 -10.82 13.71
N MET A 299 -20.34 -10.24 13.26
CA MET A 299 -19.25 -10.94 12.58
C MET A 299 -18.73 -12.10 13.44
N ALA A 300 -18.38 -11.83 14.70
CA ALA A 300 -17.87 -12.85 15.61
C ALA A 300 -18.89 -13.96 15.88
N SER A 301 -20.19 -13.65 15.96
CA SER A 301 -21.24 -14.66 16.10
C SER A 301 -21.41 -15.53 14.85
N ILE A 302 -21.35 -14.92 13.65
CA ILE A 302 -21.38 -15.67 12.38
C ILE A 302 -20.16 -16.58 12.30
N LEU A 303 -18.95 -16.05 12.54
CA LEU A 303 -17.72 -16.82 12.53
C LEU A 303 -17.78 -17.98 13.54
N ALA A 304 -18.22 -17.72 14.77
CA ALA A 304 -18.37 -18.76 15.79
C ALA A 304 -19.30 -19.88 15.31
N PHE A 305 -20.45 -19.54 14.72
CA PHE A 305 -21.38 -20.51 14.16
C PHE A 305 -20.74 -21.34 13.03
N LEU A 306 -20.06 -20.68 12.07
CA LEU A 306 -19.45 -21.36 10.92
C LEU A 306 -18.28 -22.27 11.34
N VAL A 307 -17.34 -21.77 12.14
CA VAL A 307 -16.19 -22.56 12.62
C VAL A 307 -16.65 -23.76 13.44
N SER A 308 -17.62 -23.57 14.33
CA SER A 308 -18.19 -24.68 15.12
C SER A 308 -18.91 -25.69 14.24
N GLY A 309 -19.70 -25.21 13.27
CA GLY A 309 -20.50 -26.06 12.40
C GLY A 309 -19.66 -26.89 11.45
N VAL A 310 -18.65 -26.29 10.80
CA VAL A 310 -17.69 -27.01 9.97
C VAL A 310 -16.90 -28.01 10.82
N SER A 311 -16.40 -27.61 11.99
CA SER A 311 -15.68 -28.54 12.88
C SER A 311 -16.54 -29.71 13.36
N LEU A 312 -17.85 -29.47 13.58
CA LEU A 312 -18.81 -30.52 13.92
C LEU A 312 -19.07 -31.45 12.75
N LEU A 313 -19.25 -30.92 11.53
CA LEU A 313 -19.43 -31.75 10.34
C LEU A 313 -18.19 -32.59 10.06
N ALA A 314 -16.99 -32.03 10.16
CA ALA A 314 -15.74 -32.78 10.00
C ALA A 314 -15.63 -33.92 11.01
N TYR A 315 -16.03 -33.69 12.27
CA TYR A 315 -16.10 -34.74 13.30
C TYR A 315 -17.10 -35.86 12.93
N LEU A 316 -18.26 -35.52 12.39
CA LEU A 316 -19.30 -36.50 12.05
C LEU A 316 -18.96 -37.28 10.76
N THR A 317 -18.54 -36.56 9.73
CA THR A 317 -18.30 -37.09 8.37
C THR A 317 -16.92 -37.71 8.19
N HIS A 318 -15.95 -37.39 9.06
CA HIS A 318 -14.53 -37.74 8.91
C HIS A 318 -13.90 -37.20 7.62
N ALA A 319 -14.36 -36.04 7.14
CA ALA A 319 -13.73 -35.34 6.02
C ALA A 319 -12.25 -35.09 6.31
N THR A 320 -11.37 -35.61 5.46
CA THR A 320 -9.92 -35.64 5.68
C THR A 320 -9.20 -34.66 4.75
N PRO A 321 -8.30 -33.80 5.25
CA PRO A 321 -7.50 -32.94 4.41
C PRO A 321 -6.62 -33.75 3.44
N TYR A 322 -6.47 -33.24 2.22
CA TYR A 322 -5.61 -33.81 1.19
C TYR A 322 -4.20 -33.22 1.28
N ALA A 323 -3.17 -34.04 1.01
CA ALA A 323 -1.78 -33.58 1.01
C ALA A 323 -1.53 -32.53 -0.10
N ALA A 324 -2.28 -32.63 -1.21
CA ALA A 324 -2.28 -31.64 -2.28
C ALA A 324 -2.99 -30.31 -1.92
N GLY A 325 -3.72 -30.27 -0.80
CA GLY A 325 -4.53 -29.13 -0.35
C GLY A 325 -5.92 -29.04 -1.01
N TYR A 326 -6.25 -29.92 -1.95
CA TYR A 326 -7.58 -30.03 -2.55
C TYR A 326 -7.90 -31.50 -2.87
N PRO A 327 -9.17 -31.93 -2.82
CA PRO A 327 -10.35 -31.17 -2.38
C PRO A 327 -10.31 -30.75 -0.90
N SER A 328 -10.80 -29.56 -0.59
CA SER A 328 -10.86 -29.06 0.80
C SER A 328 -11.86 -29.85 1.67
N VAL A 329 -11.76 -29.70 2.99
CA VAL A 329 -12.70 -30.31 3.95
C VAL A 329 -14.13 -29.83 3.70
N ILE A 330 -14.33 -28.53 3.48
CA ILE A 330 -15.65 -27.99 3.11
C ILE A 330 -16.16 -28.57 1.79
N SER A 331 -15.28 -28.83 0.83
CA SER A 331 -15.67 -29.47 -0.43
C SER A 331 -16.22 -30.87 -0.20
N GLN A 332 -15.53 -31.66 0.64
CA GLN A 332 -15.97 -33.00 1.02
C GLN A 332 -17.31 -32.94 1.78
N GLU A 333 -17.42 -32.09 2.79
CA GLU A 333 -18.66 -31.90 3.56
C GLU A 333 -19.84 -31.53 2.68
N ALA A 334 -19.67 -30.57 1.76
CA ALA A 334 -20.73 -30.17 0.84
C ALA A 334 -21.15 -31.32 -0.09
N ARG A 335 -20.19 -32.14 -0.55
CA ARG A 335 -20.44 -33.31 -1.40
C ARG A 335 -21.20 -34.40 -0.65
N ILE A 336 -20.84 -34.65 0.61
CA ILE A 336 -21.49 -35.64 1.48
C ILE A 336 -22.92 -35.19 1.80
N VAL A 337 -23.09 -33.93 2.23
CA VAL A 337 -24.39 -33.41 2.68
C VAL A 337 -25.38 -33.29 1.52
N PHE A 338 -24.95 -32.85 0.34
CA PHE A 338 -25.88 -32.69 -0.79
C PHE A 338 -25.95 -33.91 -1.72
N GLY A 339 -25.04 -34.87 -1.57
CA GLY A 339 -25.00 -36.11 -2.33
C GLY A 339 -24.66 -35.93 -3.82
N SER A 340 -24.66 -37.05 -4.55
CA SER A 340 -24.44 -37.10 -5.99
C SER A 340 -25.77 -37.10 -6.76
N GLY A 341 -26.12 -35.98 -7.38
CA GLY A 341 -27.31 -35.83 -8.22
C GLY A 341 -27.38 -34.40 -8.76
N ALA A 342 -28.22 -34.15 -9.78
CA ALA A 342 -28.23 -32.85 -10.47
C ALA A 342 -28.42 -31.64 -9.52
N LEU A 343 -29.31 -31.76 -8.52
CA LEU A 343 -29.50 -30.73 -7.50
C LEU A 343 -28.31 -30.63 -6.54
N GLY A 344 -27.74 -31.78 -6.12
CA GLY A 344 -26.58 -31.82 -5.24
C GLY A 344 -25.32 -31.24 -5.89
N ASP A 345 -25.09 -31.53 -7.16
CA ASP A 345 -23.98 -30.97 -7.95
C ASP A 345 -24.12 -29.45 -8.12
N VAL A 346 -25.34 -28.94 -8.36
CA VAL A 346 -25.59 -27.49 -8.41
C VAL A 346 -25.32 -26.84 -7.07
N LEU A 347 -25.80 -27.42 -5.96
CA LEU A 347 -25.55 -26.89 -4.61
C LEU A 347 -24.07 -26.95 -4.23
N PHE A 348 -23.37 -28.00 -4.64
CA PHE A 348 -21.92 -28.12 -4.48
C PHE A 348 -21.18 -27.00 -5.21
N ILE A 349 -21.50 -26.73 -6.48
CA ILE A 349 -20.89 -25.63 -7.25
C ILE A 349 -21.22 -24.27 -6.61
N VAL A 350 -22.43 -24.10 -6.09
CA VAL A 350 -22.83 -22.89 -5.35
C VAL A 350 -21.93 -22.69 -4.13
N VAL A 351 -21.70 -23.73 -3.32
CA VAL A 351 -20.81 -23.67 -2.15
C VAL A 351 -19.38 -23.32 -2.54
N GLN A 352 -18.82 -23.98 -3.56
CA GLN A 352 -17.45 -23.70 -4.02
C GLN A 352 -17.30 -22.28 -4.57
N THR A 353 -18.29 -21.82 -5.34
CA THR A 353 -18.31 -20.46 -5.88
C THR A 353 -18.41 -19.43 -4.75
N ALA A 354 -19.27 -19.66 -3.76
CA ALA A 354 -19.41 -18.79 -2.61
C ALA A 354 -18.10 -18.72 -1.81
N THR A 355 -17.44 -19.86 -1.62
CA THR A 355 -16.15 -19.99 -0.92
C THR A 355 -15.03 -19.25 -1.66
N ALA A 356 -14.89 -19.46 -2.96
CA ALA A 356 -13.91 -18.73 -3.77
C ALA A 356 -14.17 -17.20 -3.75
N LEU A 357 -15.42 -16.78 -3.91
CA LEU A 357 -15.78 -15.36 -3.92
C LEU A 357 -15.45 -14.67 -2.59
N ILE A 358 -15.79 -15.27 -1.45
CA ILE A 358 -15.48 -14.64 -0.15
C ILE A 358 -13.97 -14.60 0.09
N LEU A 359 -13.21 -15.62 -0.28
CA LEU A 359 -11.76 -15.69 -0.08
C LEU A 359 -11.02 -14.64 -0.95
N PHE A 360 -11.36 -14.54 -2.25
CA PHE A 360 -10.80 -13.47 -3.10
C PHE A 360 -11.21 -12.06 -2.63
N THR A 361 -12.43 -11.91 -2.12
CA THR A 361 -12.87 -10.65 -1.49
C THR A 361 -12.13 -10.39 -0.17
N GLY A 362 -11.80 -11.44 0.59
CA GLY A 362 -10.96 -11.42 1.77
C GLY A 362 -9.58 -10.83 1.46
N ALA A 363 -8.91 -11.34 0.41
CA ALA A 363 -7.63 -10.79 -0.07
C ALA A 363 -7.73 -9.29 -0.44
N ASN A 364 -8.87 -8.85 -0.99
CA ASN A 364 -9.13 -7.45 -1.31
C ASN A 364 -9.21 -6.54 -0.06
N THR A 365 -9.49 -7.10 1.13
CA THR A 365 -9.49 -6.35 2.39
C THR A 365 -8.10 -5.76 2.68
N SER A 366 -7.03 -6.51 2.44
CA SER A 366 -5.65 -6.04 2.60
C SER A 366 -5.24 -4.98 1.58
N PHE A 367 -5.70 -5.11 0.33
CA PHE A 367 -5.48 -4.08 -0.69
C PHE A 367 -6.15 -2.75 -0.35
N ASN A 368 -7.20 -2.78 0.48
CA ASN A 368 -7.80 -1.58 1.05
C ASN A 368 -7.10 -1.12 2.33
N GLY A 369 -6.72 -2.01 3.25
CA GLY A 369 -6.16 -1.68 4.57
C GLY A 369 -4.68 -1.30 4.58
N PHE A 370 -3.82 -2.10 3.93
CA PHE A 370 -2.37 -1.90 3.92
C PHE A 370 -1.95 -0.51 3.44
N PRO A 371 -2.50 0.06 2.35
CA PRO A 371 -2.02 1.34 1.85
C PRO A 371 -2.28 2.49 2.84
N PHE A 372 -3.36 2.44 3.63
CA PHE A 372 -3.60 3.42 4.69
C PHE A 372 -2.61 3.25 5.84
N LEU A 373 -2.41 2.03 6.33
CA LEU A 373 -1.43 1.78 7.39
C LEU A 373 -0.02 2.22 6.97
N ALA A 374 0.43 1.81 5.78
CA ALA A 374 1.72 2.19 5.24
C ALA A 374 1.86 3.72 5.14
N SER A 375 0.78 4.43 4.79
CA SER A 375 0.78 5.89 4.77
C SER A 375 0.91 6.50 6.16
N PHE A 376 0.23 5.97 7.19
CA PHE A 376 0.34 6.47 8.57
C PHE A 376 1.72 6.24 9.17
N VAL A 377 2.30 5.07 8.94
CA VAL A 377 3.65 4.74 9.40
C VAL A 377 4.71 5.56 8.64
N ALA A 378 4.48 5.86 7.36
CA ALA A 378 5.32 6.77 6.58
C ALA A 378 5.18 8.24 7.00
N ASP A 379 3.98 8.68 7.40
CA ASP A 379 3.73 10.01 7.98
C ASP A 379 4.48 10.20 9.30
N ASP A 380 4.52 9.16 10.14
CA ASP A 380 5.31 9.13 11.37
C ASP A 380 6.84 8.98 11.12
N ALA A 381 7.27 9.02 9.85
CA ALA A 381 8.64 8.90 9.35
C ALA A 381 9.32 7.56 9.68
N PHE A 382 8.57 6.46 9.77
CA PHE A 382 9.13 5.12 9.96
C PHE A 382 9.25 4.33 8.65
N LEU A 383 8.54 4.74 7.59
CA LEU A 383 8.62 4.16 6.25
C LEU A 383 9.08 5.20 5.20
N PRO A 384 9.53 4.76 4.00
CA PRO A 384 9.91 5.68 2.93
C PRO A 384 8.82 6.69 2.60
N ARG A 385 9.18 7.99 2.51
CA ARG A 385 8.25 9.10 2.21
C ARG A 385 7.47 8.91 0.89
N GLN A 386 7.92 8.02 0.01
CA GLN A 386 7.24 7.66 -1.24
C GLN A 386 5.90 6.95 -1.01
N LEU A 387 5.72 6.24 0.11
CA LEU A 387 4.48 5.52 0.44
C LEU A 387 3.36 6.47 0.91
N ARG A 388 3.70 7.70 1.32
CA ARG A 388 2.72 8.75 1.64
C ARG A 388 2.03 9.33 0.40
N ARG A 389 2.64 9.22 -0.78
CA ARG A 389 2.15 9.90 -1.98
C ARG A 389 0.93 9.18 -2.56
N ARG A 390 -0.17 9.92 -2.77
CA ARG A 390 -1.33 9.45 -3.53
C ARG A 390 -1.02 9.53 -5.03
N GLY A 391 -1.34 8.46 -5.75
CA GLY A 391 -1.08 8.31 -7.18
C GLY A 391 -2.22 8.85 -8.08
N HIS A 392 -2.20 8.43 -9.34
CA HIS A 392 -3.06 8.91 -10.44
C HIS A 392 -4.57 8.85 -10.16
N ARG A 393 -5.00 7.84 -9.41
CA ARG A 393 -6.41 7.62 -9.04
C ARG A 393 -6.69 7.96 -7.57
N LEU A 394 -5.86 8.80 -6.95
CA LEU A 394 -5.91 9.15 -5.52
C LEU A 394 -5.83 7.94 -4.57
N VAL A 395 -5.20 6.87 -5.03
CA VAL A 395 -4.87 5.68 -4.23
C VAL A 395 -3.37 5.68 -3.96
N PHE A 396 -2.93 5.12 -2.84
CA PHE A 396 -1.50 4.98 -2.52
C PHE A 396 -0.87 3.88 -3.40
N SER A 397 -0.62 4.19 -4.68
CA SER A 397 -0.20 3.22 -5.69
C SER A 397 1.09 2.49 -5.34
N ASN A 398 2.07 3.20 -4.75
CA ASN A 398 3.33 2.58 -4.34
C ASN A 398 3.11 1.50 -3.28
N ALA A 399 2.22 1.75 -2.31
CA ALA A 399 1.91 0.77 -1.28
C ALA A 399 1.19 -0.46 -1.84
N ILE A 400 0.26 -0.29 -2.79
CA ILE A 400 -0.39 -1.42 -3.49
C ILE A 400 0.64 -2.26 -4.26
N ILE A 401 1.54 -1.60 -5.00
CA ILE A 401 2.58 -2.29 -5.77
C ILE A 401 3.53 -3.05 -4.85
N THR A 402 3.97 -2.42 -3.75
CA THR A 402 4.81 -3.08 -2.73
C THR A 402 4.10 -4.29 -2.12
N LEU A 403 2.85 -4.15 -1.70
CA LEU A 403 2.04 -5.26 -1.17
C LEU A 403 1.96 -6.42 -2.19
N THR A 404 1.63 -6.09 -3.44
CA THR A 404 1.51 -7.08 -4.53
C THR A 404 2.82 -7.82 -4.75
N ALA A 405 3.93 -7.09 -4.84
CA ALA A 405 5.25 -7.67 -5.08
C ALA A 405 5.66 -8.63 -3.95
N ILE A 406 5.50 -8.22 -2.69
CA ILE A 406 5.87 -9.05 -1.54
C ILE A 406 4.94 -10.27 -1.45
N ALA A 407 3.63 -10.10 -1.67
CA ALA A 407 2.68 -11.21 -1.68
C ALA A 407 2.99 -12.24 -2.78
N ILE A 408 3.35 -11.79 -3.99
CA ILE A 408 3.76 -12.69 -5.08
C ILE A 408 5.05 -13.43 -4.74
N VAL A 409 6.05 -12.74 -4.18
CA VAL A 409 7.30 -13.39 -3.73
C VAL A 409 7.00 -14.47 -2.69
N LEU A 410 6.12 -14.18 -1.73
CA LEU A 410 5.71 -15.14 -0.72
C LEU A 410 4.96 -16.33 -1.33
N LEU A 411 4.04 -16.10 -2.28
CA LEU A 411 3.32 -17.16 -3.00
C LEU A 411 4.24 -18.07 -3.80
N ILE A 412 5.23 -17.51 -4.49
CA ILE A 412 6.23 -18.29 -5.23
C ILE A 412 7.09 -19.12 -4.25
N ALA A 413 7.49 -18.53 -3.12
CA ALA A 413 8.29 -19.22 -2.11
C ALA A 413 7.54 -20.37 -1.42
N THR A 414 6.21 -20.27 -1.29
CA THR A 414 5.38 -21.30 -0.64
C THR A 414 4.61 -22.18 -1.61
N ASP A 415 4.81 -22.02 -2.93
CA ASP A 415 4.06 -22.75 -3.97
C ASP A 415 2.54 -22.60 -3.81
N ALA A 416 2.10 -21.43 -3.34
CA ALA A 416 0.72 -21.12 -2.97
C ALA A 416 0.05 -22.13 -2.01
N LYS A 417 0.83 -22.86 -1.19
CA LYS A 417 0.29 -23.80 -0.20
C LYS A 417 -0.18 -23.07 1.06
N VAL A 418 -1.46 -23.22 1.39
CA VAL A 418 -2.09 -22.56 2.55
C VAL A 418 -1.38 -22.95 3.85
N ASN A 419 -1.12 -24.25 4.07
CA ASN A 419 -0.46 -24.74 5.29
C ASN A 419 0.91 -24.08 5.55
N SER A 420 1.69 -23.85 4.48
CA SER A 420 2.99 -23.19 4.60
C SER A 420 2.89 -21.69 4.91
N LEU A 421 1.76 -21.04 4.62
CA LEU A 421 1.52 -19.61 4.85
C LEU A 421 0.96 -19.31 6.25
N VAL A 422 0.20 -20.24 6.82
CA VAL A 422 -0.50 -20.14 8.12
C VAL A 422 0.42 -19.69 9.28
N PRO A 423 1.65 -20.22 9.45
CA PRO A 423 2.54 -19.78 10.54
C PRO A 423 2.94 -18.31 10.45
N PHE A 424 3.12 -17.79 9.23
CA PHE A 424 3.45 -16.38 9.00
C PHE A 424 2.31 -15.47 9.43
N TYR A 425 1.09 -15.94 9.23
CA TYR A 425 -0.13 -15.17 9.43
C TYR A 425 -0.42 -14.95 10.92
N ALA A 426 -0.41 -16.04 11.69
CA ALA A 426 -0.84 -16.01 13.08
C ALA A 426 0.10 -15.17 13.97
N ILE A 427 1.42 -15.23 13.75
CA ILE A 427 2.36 -14.43 14.55
C ILE A 427 2.10 -12.94 14.38
N GLY A 428 1.81 -12.48 13.15
CA GLY A 428 1.45 -11.09 12.88
C GLY A 428 0.17 -10.68 13.62
N VAL A 429 -0.93 -11.38 13.36
CA VAL A 429 -2.26 -11.06 13.92
C VAL A 429 -2.25 -11.07 15.45
N PHE A 430 -1.76 -12.15 16.08
CA PHE A 430 -1.79 -12.26 17.53
C PHE A 430 -0.83 -11.26 18.20
N THR A 431 0.27 -10.87 17.55
CA THR A 431 1.10 -9.77 18.06
C THR A 431 0.34 -8.44 18.02
N GLY A 432 -0.42 -8.19 16.95
CA GLY A 432 -1.34 -7.05 16.88
C GLY A 432 -2.38 -7.06 18.01
N PHE A 433 -2.96 -8.24 18.31
CA PHE A 433 -3.90 -8.43 19.42
C PHE A 433 -3.26 -8.21 20.79
N THR A 434 -2.03 -8.69 21.00
CA THR A 434 -1.25 -8.41 22.20
C THR A 434 -1.07 -6.91 22.41
N MET A 435 -0.64 -6.20 21.36
CA MET A 435 -0.39 -4.76 21.44
C MET A 435 -1.68 -3.97 21.68
N ALA A 436 -2.78 -4.33 21.03
CA ALA A 436 -4.09 -3.71 21.26
C ALA A 436 -4.60 -3.97 22.68
N GLY A 437 -4.59 -5.23 23.14
CA GLY A 437 -5.06 -5.62 24.48
C GLY A 437 -4.25 -4.97 25.60
N LEU A 438 -2.91 -5.03 25.53
CA LEU A 438 -2.05 -4.38 26.52
C LEU A 438 -2.17 -2.84 26.46
N GLY A 439 -2.31 -2.26 25.27
CA GLY A 439 -2.52 -0.83 25.09
C GLY A 439 -3.83 -0.36 25.73
N MET A 440 -4.92 -1.08 25.51
CA MET A 440 -6.22 -0.81 26.15
C MET A 440 -6.18 -1.01 27.66
N ALA A 441 -5.46 -2.01 28.16
CA ALA A 441 -5.28 -2.20 29.60
C ALA A 441 -4.57 -0.98 30.23
N ARG A 442 -3.53 -0.47 29.58
CA ARG A 442 -2.82 0.75 30.00
C ARG A 442 -3.70 2.00 29.92
N HIS A 443 -4.52 2.13 28.89
CA HIS A 443 -5.50 3.21 28.75
C HIS A 443 -6.45 3.26 29.96
N TYR A 444 -7.12 2.15 30.29
CA TYR A 444 -8.04 2.09 31.43
C TYR A 444 -7.35 2.25 32.79
N GLN A 445 -6.09 1.85 32.91
CA GLN A 445 -5.28 2.10 34.10
C GLN A 445 -4.98 3.59 34.32
N ARG A 446 -4.82 4.37 33.24
CA ARG A 446 -4.54 5.81 33.28
C ARG A 446 -5.80 6.63 33.53
N GLU A 447 -6.87 6.40 32.77
CA GLU A 447 -8.08 7.23 32.85
C GLU A 447 -8.98 6.92 34.06
N LYS A 448 -8.91 5.69 34.60
CA LYS A 448 -9.62 5.26 35.82
C LYS A 448 -11.12 5.61 35.90
N GLY A 449 -11.82 5.56 34.76
CA GLY A 449 -13.27 5.80 34.69
C GLY A 449 -14.15 4.69 35.32
N ARG A 450 -15.47 4.76 35.11
CA ARG A 450 -16.40 3.74 35.65
C ARG A 450 -16.10 2.35 35.08
N ASN A 451 -16.06 1.33 35.95
CA ASN A 451 -15.69 -0.06 35.62
C ASN A 451 -14.25 -0.24 35.09
N TRP A 452 -13.33 0.70 35.36
CA TRP A 452 -11.95 0.63 34.85
C TRP A 452 -11.24 -0.67 35.23
N ARG A 453 -11.44 -1.20 36.45
CA ARG A 453 -10.83 -2.47 36.89
C ARG A 453 -11.26 -3.64 36.00
N ARG A 454 -12.57 -3.78 35.77
CA ARG A 454 -13.12 -4.84 34.92
C ARG A 454 -12.60 -4.72 33.49
N ASN A 455 -12.63 -3.52 32.93
CA ASN A 455 -12.17 -3.30 31.56
C ASN A 455 -10.65 -3.50 31.42
N MET A 456 -9.87 -3.08 32.41
CA MET A 456 -8.44 -3.33 32.48
C MET A 456 -8.15 -4.84 32.54
N THR A 457 -8.77 -5.58 33.45
CA THR A 457 -8.58 -7.04 33.57
C THR A 457 -8.96 -7.77 32.29
N LEU A 458 -10.06 -7.37 31.64
CA LEU A 458 -10.50 -7.97 30.39
C LEU A 458 -9.49 -7.77 29.26
N ASN A 459 -9.02 -6.54 29.05
CA ASN A 459 -8.04 -6.26 27.99
C ASN A 459 -6.66 -6.84 28.31
N LEU A 460 -6.28 -6.87 29.59
CA LEU A 460 -5.04 -7.50 30.04
C LEU A 460 -5.10 -9.01 29.79
N ALA A 461 -6.21 -9.67 30.10
CA ALA A 461 -6.41 -11.08 29.80
C ALA A 461 -6.36 -11.35 28.30
N ALA A 462 -7.01 -10.52 27.47
CA ALA A 462 -6.93 -10.63 26.02
C ALA A 462 -5.49 -10.46 25.49
N GLY A 463 -4.76 -9.46 25.99
CA GLY A 463 -3.38 -9.19 25.59
C GLY A 463 -2.40 -10.30 26.00
N ILE A 464 -2.51 -10.80 27.24
CA ILE A 464 -1.69 -11.91 27.75
C ILE A 464 -2.01 -13.21 27.02
N THR A 465 -3.29 -13.53 26.83
CA THR A 465 -3.70 -14.74 26.10
C THR A 465 -3.15 -14.70 24.67
N SER A 466 -3.24 -13.56 23.98
CA SER A 466 -2.67 -13.39 22.64
C SER A 466 -1.14 -13.55 22.65
N ALA A 467 -0.45 -13.03 23.66
CA ALA A 467 1.01 -13.18 23.78
C ALA A 467 1.43 -14.64 24.01
N ILE A 468 0.65 -15.39 24.81
CA ILE A 468 0.85 -16.83 25.00
C ILE A 468 0.68 -17.56 23.66
N VAL A 469 -0.34 -17.22 22.86
CA VAL A 469 -0.54 -17.81 21.53
C VAL A 469 0.65 -17.53 20.61
N VAL A 470 1.18 -16.31 20.58
CA VAL A 470 2.40 -15.98 19.81
C VAL A 470 3.58 -16.85 20.27
N GLY A 471 3.78 -17.01 21.58
CA GLY A 471 4.83 -17.86 22.14
C GLY A 471 4.67 -19.33 21.74
N ILE A 472 3.44 -19.86 21.79
CA ILE A 472 3.12 -21.22 21.34
C ILE A 472 3.47 -21.37 19.87
N PHE A 473 3.09 -20.43 19.00
CA PHE A 473 3.44 -20.46 17.57
C PHE A 473 4.95 -20.45 17.34
N ALA A 474 5.66 -19.53 17.99
CA ALA A 474 7.09 -19.36 17.82
C ALA A 474 7.86 -20.63 18.22
N ILE A 475 7.41 -21.37 19.24
CA ILE A 475 8.05 -22.59 19.72
C ILE A 475 7.57 -23.81 18.93
N ALA A 476 6.25 -24.02 18.85
CA ALA A 476 5.66 -25.23 18.32
C ALA A 476 5.87 -25.37 16.80
N LYS A 477 5.84 -24.27 16.06
CA LYS A 477 6.01 -24.22 14.60
C LYS A 477 7.41 -23.77 14.15
N PHE A 478 8.38 -23.72 15.06
CA PHE A 478 9.72 -23.25 14.74
C PHE A 478 10.34 -24.03 13.57
N THR A 479 10.18 -25.35 13.56
CA THR A 479 10.69 -26.27 12.53
C THR A 479 9.95 -26.20 11.19
N GLU A 480 8.78 -25.57 11.15
CA GLU A 480 7.87 -25.55 10.00
C GLU A 480 7.81 -24.17 9.32
N GLY A 481 8.75 -23.28 9.67
CA GLY A 481 8.91 -21.97 9.01
C GLY A 481 8.64 -20.76 9.90
N ALA A 482 8.13 -20.94 11.13
CA ALA A 482 7.93 -19.82 12.05
C ALA A 482 9.24 -19.09 12.40
N TRP A 483 10.40 -19.77 12.30
CA TRP A 483 11.72 -19.17 12.50
C TRP A 483 11.97 -17.96 11.58
N VAL A 484 11.43 -17.97 10.36
CA VAL A 484 11.58 -16.86 9.41
C VAL A 484 10.92 -15.61 9.98
N VAL A 485 9.70 -15.73 10.53
CA VAL A 485 8.99 -14.60 11.14
C VAL A 485 9.71 -14.12 12.39
N VAL A 486 10.20 -15.05 13.23
CA VAL A 486 10.94 -14.73 14.45
C VAL A 486 12.19 -13.89 14.15
N ILE A 487 12.79 -14.03 12.97
CA ILE A 487 13.93 -13.21 12.53
C ILE A 487 13.49 -11.94 11.78
N VAL A 488 12.56 -12.06 10.83
CA VAL A 488 12.10 -10.96 9.98
C VAL A 488 11.40 -9.89 10.81
N PHE A 489 10.60 -10.29 11.80
CA PHE A 489 9.80 -9.37 12.60
C PHE A 489 10.68 -8.40 13.41
N PRO A 490 11.65 -8.83 14.25
CA PRO A 490 12.55 -7.92 14.95
C PRO A 490 13.42 -7.10 13.99
N THR A 491 13.88 -7.71 12.89
CA THR A 491 14.69 -7.03 11.87
C THR A 491 13.93 -5.86 11.26
N LEU A 492 12.65 -6.06 10.89
CA LEU A 492 11.83 -5.01 10.32
C LEU A 492 11.55 -3.91 11.35
N VAL A 493 11.26 -4.25 12.61
CA VAL A 493 11.12 -3.25 13.69
C VAL A 493 12.40 -2.41 13.83
N TYR A 494 13.56 -3.05 13.83
CA TYR A 494 14.86 -2.37 13.89
C TYR A 494 15.07 -1.44 12.69
N VAL A 495 14.79 -1.90 11.46
CA VAL A 495 14.93 -1.09 10.24
C VAL A 495 14.01 0.13 10.27
N LEU A 496 12.75 -0.01 10.68
CA LEU A 496 11.83 1.12 10.80
C LEU A 496 12.33 2.15 11.82
N ILE A 497 12.81 1.70 12.99
CA ILE A 497 13.38 2.59 14.01
C ILE A 497 14.63 3.30 13.51
N ARG A 498 15.52 2.60 12.80
CA ARG A 498 16.73 3.18 12.21
C ARG A 498 16.39 4.23 11.16
N LEU A 499 15.44 3.96 10.28
CA LEU A 499 14.98 4.92 9.27
C LEU A 499 14.41 6.19 9.91
N ASN A 500 13.64 6.04 10.98
CA ASN A 500 13.09 7.17 11.73
C ASN A 500 14.17 8.02 12.39
N ARG A 501 15.21 7.38 12.90
CA ARG A 501 16.37 8.06 13.47
C ARG A 501 17.07 8.90 12.40
N GLU A 502 17.37 8.32 11.24
CA GLU A 502 18.02 9.01 10.12
C GLU A 502 17.24 10.26 9.70
N TYR A 503 15.92 10.14 9.49
CA TYR A 503 15.11 11.29 9.12
C TYR A 503 15.04 12.38 10.19
N ARG A 504 15.15 12.02 11.47
CA ARG A 504 15.14 12.98 12.57
C ARG A 504 16.50 13.67 12.70
N GLU A 505 17.59 12.96 12.47
CA GLU A 505 18.95 13.49 12.43
C GLU A 505 19.07 14.48 11.25
N GLU A 506 18.70 14.07 10.03
CA GLU A 506 18.66 14.95 8.84
C GLU A 506 17.81 16.21 9.09
N ALA A 507 16.62 16.06 9.68
CA ALA A 507 15.75 17.20 9.97
C ALA A 507 16.28 18.10 11.11
N ALA A 508 17.10 17.59 12.01
CA ALA A 508 17.75 18.38 13.06
C ALA A 508 18.93 19.15 12.47
N GLU A 509 19.79 18.48 11.71
CA GLU A 509 20.93 19.10 11.01
C GLU A 509 20.47 20.24 10.09
N LEU A 510 19.41 20.02 9.30
CA LEU A 510 18.85 21.06 8.43
C LEU A 510 18.26 22.25 9.19
N ARG A 511 17.74 22.04 10.41
CA ARG A 511 17.24 23.13 11.26
C ARG A 511 18.39 23.92 11.87
N GLU A 512 19.39 23.24 12.39
CA GLU A 512 20.59 23.89 12.96
C GLU A 512 21.33 24.70 11.89
N LEU A 513 21.48 24.17 10.68
CA LEU A 513 22.03 24.90 9.53
C LEU A 513 21.15 26.09 9.14
N GLY A 514 19.82 25.90 9.08
CA GLY A 514 18.88 26.96 8.74
C GLY A 514 18.87 28.10 9.76
N ASP A 515 18.98 27.79 11.05
CA ASP A 515 19.06 28.79 12.11
C ASP A 515 20.41 29.54 12.06
N ALA A 516 21.53 28.82 11.83
CA ALA A 516 22.85 29.42 11.68
C ALA A 516 22.98 30.32 10.43
N GLU A 517 22.36 29.92 9.30
CA GLU A 517 22.30 30.74 8.08
C GLU A 517 21.30 31.90 8.19
N ALA A 518 20.21 31.75 8.95
CA ALA A 518 19.28 32.86 9.18
C ALA A 518 19.87 33.94 10.10
N ASP A 519 20.68 33.55 11.09
CA ASP A 519 21.42 34.47 11.95
C ASP A 519 22.61 35.12 11.21
N ALA A 520 23.19 34.41 10.25
CA ALA A 520 24.15 34.96 9.31
C ALA A 520 23.40 35.67 8.18
N GLU A 521 22.92 36.88 8.43
CA GLU A 521 22.33 37.76 7.42
C GLU A 521 23.35 37.98 6.27
N ALA A 522 23.37 37.06 5.30
CA ALA A 522 24.33 37.01 4.21
C ALA A 522 23.92 38.08 3.19
N VAL A 523 24.11 39.33 3.57
CA VAL A 523 24.05 40.47 2.66
C VAL A 523 25.29 40.36 1.77
N TYR A 524 25.15 39.58 0.69
CA TYR A 524 26.13 39.57 -0.39
C TYR A 524 26.21 41.00 -0.93
N SER A 525 27.38 41.63 -0.80
CA SER A 525 27.57 43.01 -1.25
C SER A 525 27.86 43.08 -2.75
N HIS A 526 28.28 41.97 -3.35
CA HIS A 526 28.61 41.87 -4.77
C HIS A 526 27.99 40.60 -5.37
N HIS A 527 27.36 40.74 -6.53
CA HIS A 527 26.79 39.63 -7.29
C HIS A 527 27.46 39.54 -8.64
N ILE A 528 28.20 38.46 -8.89
CA ILE A 528 28.88 38.23 -10.16
C ILE A 528 28.08 37.18 -10.94
N VAL A 529 27.69 37.50 -12.17
CA VAL A 529 27.03 36.55 -13.07
C VAL A 529 28.00 36.16 -14.17
N ILE A 530 28.20 34.85 -14.32
CA ILE A 530 29.10 34.27 -15.33
C ILE A 530 28.25 33.45 -16.30
N VAL A 531 28.24 33.82 -17.57
CA VAL A 531 27.53 33.09 -18.62
C VAL A 531 28.52 32.18 -19.34
N MET A 532 28.29 30.88 -19.25
CA MET A 532 29.08 29.89 -19.97
C MET A 532 28.70 29.87 -21.44
N VAL A 533 29.67 30.17 -22.31
CA VAL A 533 29.47 30.27 -23.75
C VAL A 533 30.12 29.07 -24.44
N ASP A 534 29.35 28.33 -25.22
CA ASP A 534 29.82 27.23 -26.08
C ASP A 534 29.82 27.65 -27.57
N ALA A 535 28.78 28.39 -27.98
CA ALA A 535 28.65 28.97 -29.32
C ALA A 535 27.89 30.31 -29.26
N PHE A 536 28.05 31.14 -30.29
CA PHE A 536 27.30 32.38 -30.46
C PHE A 536 25.93 32.07 -31.09
N ASP A 537 24.92 31.83 -30.26
CA ASP A 537 23.56 31.54 -30.71
C ASP A 537 22.49 32.25 -29.85
N LEU A 538 21.23 32.07 -30.25
CA LEU A 538 20.09 32.64 -29.52
C LEU A 538 19.99 32.15 -28.07
N ALA A 539 20.46 30.94 -27.75
CA ALA A 539 20.42 30.42 -26.38
C ALA A 539 21.42 31.19 -25.50
N THR A 540 22.62 31.46 -26.01
CA THR A 540 23.62 32.30 -25.34
C THR A 540 23.12 33.74 -25.19
N ILE A 541 22.50 34.34 -26.22
CA ILE A 541 21.95 35.69 -26.15
C ILE A 541 20.83 35.78 -25.09
N GLU A 542 19.96 34.77 -25.02
CA GLU A 542 18.89 34.72 -24.01
C GLU A 542 19.44 34.54 -22.60
N ALA A 543 20.49 33.73 -22.42
CA ALA A 543 21.19 33.60 -21.16
C ALA A 543 21.87 34.92 -20.74
N LEU A 544 22.50 35.66 -21.65
CA LEU A 544 23.04 36.99 -21.36
C LEU A 544 21.95 37.99 -20.96
N ARG A 545 20.81 38.00 -21.66
CA ARG A 545 19.66 38.85 -21.30
C ARG A 545 19.13 38.50 -19.91
N TYR A 546 19.02 37.21 -19.61
CA TYR A 546 18.63 36.74 -18.28
C TYR A 546 19.65 37.17 -17.22
N GLY A 547 20.95 37.02 -17.50
CA GLY A 547 22.03 37.48 -16.61
C GLY A 547 21.96 38.98 -16.32
N ARG A 548 21.72 39.81 -17.33
CA ARG A 548 21.49 41.26 -17.16
C ARG A 548 20.28 41.56 -16.27
N SER A 549 19.21 40.76 -16.38
CA SER A 549 18.00 40.97 -15.56
C SER A 549 18.22 40.73 -14.07
N LEU A 550 19.25 39.96 -13.70
CA LEU A 550 19.65 39.75 -12.30
C LEU A 550 20.35 40.97 -11.68
N ARG A 551 20.64 42.01 -12.48
CA ARG A 551 21.37 43.23 -12.08
C ARG A 551 22.68 42.94 -11.32
N PRO A 552 23.57 42.12 -11.89
CA PRO A 552 24.82 41.80 -11.24
C PRO A 552 25.73 43.03 -11.14
N SER A 553 26.61 43.03 -10.15
CA SER A 553 27.74 43.95 -10.04
C SER A 553 28.71 43.76 -11.21
N GLU A 554 28.86 42.53 -11.69
CA GLU A 554 29.71 42.18 -12.82
C GLU A 554 29.08 41.05 -13.65
N LEU A 555 29.04 41.23 -14.99
CA LEU A 555 28.56 40.21 -15.92
C LEU A 555 29.69 39.79 -16.86
N ARG A 556 30.08 38.52 -16.80
CA ARG A 556 31.16 37.95 -17.62
C ARG A 556 30.61 36.90 -18.57
N ALA A 557 31.07 36.90 -19.82
CA ALA A 557 30.85 35.81 -20.77
C ALA A 557 32.14 34.99 -20.86
N VAL A 558 32.09 33.70 -20.53
CA VAL A 558 33.30 32.86 -20.42
C VAL A 558 33.19 31.65 -21.34
N HIS A 559 34.24 31.41 -22.14
CA HIS A 559 34.42 30.20 -22.93
C HIS A 559 35.70 29.47 -22.49
N PHE A 560 35.58 28.17 -22.23
CA PHE A 560 36.74 27.31 -21.98
C PHE A 560 37.34 26.84 -23.31
N VAL A 561 38.58 27.22 -23.56
CA VAL A 561 39.31 26.85 -24.79
C VAL A 561 39.78 25.40 -24.68
N LEU A 562 39.07 24.51 -25.39
CA LEU A 562 39.44 23.10 -25.60
C LEU A 562 40.05 22.85 -26.99
N ASP A 563 39.66 23.70 -27.95
CA ASP A 563 40.11 23.72 -29.33
C ASP A 563 40.33 25.19 -29.74
N ASP A 564 41.57 25.52 -30.07
CA ASP A 564 41.99 26.88 -30.43
C ASP A 564 41.30 27.37 -31.71
N ALA A 565 41.00 26.46 -32.66
CA ALA A 565 40.35 26.83 -33.91
C ALA A 565 38.90 27.28 -33.66
N HIS A 566 38.16 26.54 -32.83
CA HIS A 566 36.80 26.88 -32.43
C HIS A 566 36.75 28.17 -31.59
N ALA A 567 37.66 28.33 -30.63
CA ALA A 567 37.72 29.55 -29.81
C ALA A 567 38.03 30.80 -30.65
N ALA A 568 38.93 30.69 -31.63
CA ALA A 568 39.22 31.79 -32.56
C ALA A 568 38.06 32.11 -33.51
N HIS A 569 37.24 31.11 -33.87
CA HIS A 569 36.01 31.35 -34.62
C HIS A 569 34.96 32.06 -33.77
N LEU A 570 34.69 31.56 -32.56
CA LEU A 570 33.74 32.16 -31.62
C LEU A 570 34.11 33.60 -31.25
N LYS A 571 35.41 33.88 -31.01
CA LYS A 571 35.90 35.23 -30.73
C LYS A 571 35.59 36.20 -31.88
N ARG A 572 35.79 35.78 -33.13
CA ARG A 572 35.47 36.60 -34.32
C ARG A 572 33.96 36.86 -34.44
N GLU A 573 33.12 35.86 -34.20
CA GLU A 573 31.67 36.05 -34.18
C GLU A 573 31.22 37.01 -33.07
N TRP A 574 31.86 36.93 -31.90
CA TRP A 574 31.57 37.79 -30.76
C TRP A 574 31.98 39.25 -31.00
N GLU A 575 33.18 39.48 -31.54
CA GLU A 575 33.68 40.82 -31.89
C GLU A 575 32.87 41.47 -33.02
N ALA A 576 32.27 40.68 -33.90
CA ALA A 576 31.36 41.16 -34.94
C ALA A 576 29.95 41.50 -34.41
N SER A 577 29.64 41.22 -33.14
CA SER A 577 28.34 41.46 -32.53
C SER A 577 28.30 42.76 -31.72
N ASP A 578 27.13 43.42 -31.65
CA ASP A 578 26.91 44.63 -30.83
C ASP A 578 26.72 44.33 -29.32
N LEU A 579 27.32 43.25 -28.81
CA LEU A 579 27.22 42.90 -27.40
C LEU A 579 28.25 43.67 -26.57
N GLU A 580 27.78 44.36 -25.51
CA GLU A 580 28.66 45.12 -24.62
C GLU A 580 29.48 44.23 -23.65
N VAL A 581 29.15 42.95 -23.53
CA VAL A 581 29.83 42.02 -22.62
C VAL A 581 31.01 41.38 -23.35
N PRO A 582 32.26 41.57 -22.91
CA PRO A 582 33.41 40.94 -23.54
C PRO A 582 33.43 39.42 -23.32
N LEU A 583 33.90 38.68 -24.31
CA LEU A 583 34.13 37.24 -24.21
C LEU A 583 35.52 36.97 -23.61
N GLU A 584 35.53 36.36 -22.43
CA GLU A 584 36.74 35.90 -21.75
C GLU A 584 37.04 34.46 -22.16
N LEU A 585 38.27 34.24 -22.64
CA LEU A 585 38.76 32.93 -23.03
C LEU A 585 39.66 32.37 -21.92
N ILE A 586 39.27 31.24 -21.34
CA ILE A 586 40.05 30.55 -20.30
C ILE A 586 40.62 29.26 -20.89
N GLU A 587 41.94 29.14 -20.92
CA GLU A 587 42.62 27.93 -21.40
C GLU A 587 42.31 26.73 -20.51
N CYS A 588 41.93 25.60 -21.12
CA CYS A 588 41.65 24.34 -20.42
C CYS A 588 42.47 23.19 -21.04
N PRO A 589 43.81 23.18 -20.87
CA PRO A 589 44.70 22.22 -21.52
C PRO A 589 44.40 20.77 -21.13
N ASP A 590 44.01 20.54 -19.88
CA ASP A 590 43.68 19.21 -19.35
C ASP A 590 42.28 18.71 -19.77
N ARG A 591 41.50 19.53 -20.49
CA ARG A 591 40.11 19.26 -20.92
C ARG A 591 39.14 18.95 -19.77
N ARG A 592 39.53 19.27 -18.53
CA ARG A 592 38.74 19.08 -17.30
C ARG A 592 37.94 20.34 -17.00
N LEU A 593 36.83 20.51 -17.72
CA LEU A 593 35.94 21.67 -17.59
C LEU A 593 35.48 21.93 -16.14
N GLY A 594 35.19 20.88 -15.38
CA GLY A 594 34.80 21.01 -13.98
C GLY A 594 35.89 21.64 -13.11
N HIS A 595 37.15 21.25 -13.31
CA HIS A 595 38.29 21.79 -12.57
C HIS A 595 38.56 23.25 -12.95
N ALA A 596 38.53 23.57 -14.25
CA ALA A 596 38.67 24.95 -14.72
C ALA A 596 37.52 25.86 -14.22
N THR A 597 36.30 25.32 -14.08
CA THR A 597 35.19 26.03 -13.45
C THR A 597 35.46 26.35 -11.99
N LEU A 598 35.98 25.38 -11.22
CA LEU A 598 36.34 25.59 -9.82
C LEU A 598 37.44 26.65 -9.66
N GLU A 599 38.49 26.59 -10.50
CA GLU A 599 39.57 27.60 -10.48
C GLU A 599 39.04 29.00 -10.81
N MET A 600 38.16 29.11 -11.80
CA MET A 600 37.55 30.38 -12.18
C MET A 600 36.71 30.96 -11.03
N ILE A 601 35.88 30.14 -10.37
CA ILE A 601 35.10 30.56 -9.20
C ILE A 601 36.01 30.96 -8.05
N ALA A 602 37.06 30.18 -7.76
CA ALA A 602 38.02 30.48 -6.70
C ALA A 602 38.76 31.80 -6.94
N ARG A 603 39.07 32.14 -8.20
CA ARG A 603 39.68 33.43 -8.57
C ARG A 603 38.70 34.61 -8.47
N ALA A 604 37.41 34.38 -8.76
CA ALA A 604 36.37 35.40 -8.64
C ALA A 604 35.82 35.58 -7.21
N GLY A 605 36.00 34.58 -6.33
CA GLY A 605 35.44 34.54 -4.99
C GLY A 605 36.14 35.48 -4.01
N ALA A 606 35.75 36.76 -3.99
CA ALA A 606 36.07 37.68 -2.90
C ALA A 606 35.09 37.53 -1.72
N PRO A 607 35.46 37.93 -0.48
CA PRO A 607 34.54 37.86 0.67
C PRO A 607 33.22 38.58 0.39
N ARG A 608 32.08 37.96 0.74
CA ARG A 608 30.71 38.49 0.50
C ARG A 608 30.30 38.65 -0.97
N THR A 609 30.84 37.81 -1.86
CA THR A 609 30.44 37.77 -3.27
C THR A 609 29.59 36.53 -3.55
N GLU A 610 28.42 36.71 -4.15
CA GLU A 610 27.60 35.61 -4.67
C GLU A 610 27.89 35.44 -6.17
N ILE A 611 28.18 34.21 -6.60
CA ILE A 611 28.51 33.91 -7.99
C ILE A 611 27.38 33.08 -8.62
N SER A 612 26.74 33.59 -9.65
CA SER A 612 25.70 32.89 -10.41
C SER A 612 26.21 32.48 -11.79
N ILE A 613 26.29 31.17 -12.03
CA ILE A 613 26.77 30.61 -13.30
C ILE A 613 25.59 30.23 -14.17
N LEU A 614 25.37 30.97 -15.25
CA LEU A 614 24.34 30.69 -16.24
C LEU A 614 24.87 29.69 -17.27
N LEU A 615 24.15 28.57 -17.40
CA LEU A 615 24.45 27.48 -18.32
C LEU A 615 23.35 27.42 -19.40
N PRO A 616 23.56 27.99 -20.59
CA PRO A 616 22.61 27.90 -21.69
C PRO A 616 22.43 26.44 -22.10
N ARG A 617 21.19 25.93 -22.08
CA ARG A 617 20.90 24.53 -22.46
C ARG A 617 19.85 24.44 -23.55
N ARG A 618 20.25 23.91 -24.70
CA ARG A 618 19.36 23.62 -25.82
C ARG A 618 18.48 22.41 -25.47
N ILE A 619 17.16 22.58 -25.44
CA ILE A 619 16.19 21.51 -25.19
C ILE A 619 15.52 21.11 -26.51
N TYR A 620 15.49 19.81 -26.79
CA TYR A 620 14.81 19.22 -27.94
C TYR A 620 13.63 18.36 -27.48
N ARG A 621 12.47 18.52 -28.12
CA ARG A 621 11.25 17.77 -27.77
C ARG A 621 11.38 16.25 -28.02
N ALA A 622 12.12 15.83 -29.04
CA ALA A 622 12.24 14.42 -29.43
C ALA A 622 13.20 13.63 -28.50
N PRO A 623 12.88 12.36 -28.16
CA PRO A 623 13.71 11.53 -27.27
C PRO A 623 15.10 11.24 -27.86
N LEU A 624 15.24 11.07 -29.18
CA LEU A 624 16.54 10.95 -29.84
C LEU A 624 17.40 12.21 -29.65
N GLY A 625 16.80 13.39 -29.66
CA GLY A 625 17.50 14.66 -29.45
C GLY A 625 18.01 14.86 -28.02
N ARG A 626 17.61 14.03 -27.05
CA ARG A 626 18.19 14.03 -25.68
C ARG A 626 19.37 13.08 -25.52
N VAL A 627 19.54 12.14 -26.45
CA VAL A 627 20.67 11.19 -26.46
C VAL A 627 21.84 11.74 -27.29
N LEU A 628 21.54 12.55 -28.30
CA LEU A 628 22.52 13.12 -29.24
C LEU A 628 23.24 14.38 -28.72
N HIS A 629 22.92 14.88 -27.53
CA HIS A 629 23.41 16.16 -27.01
C HIS A 629 24.10 15.99 -25.65
N ASP A 630 25.16 16.78 -25.45
CA ASP A 630 26.07 16.65 -24.30
C ASP A 630 25.42 17.08 -22.97
N ARG A 631 25.78 16.39 -21.88
CA ARG A 631 25.37 16.63 -20.49
C ARG A 631 26.37 17.50 -19.73
N THR A 632 27.24 18.23 -20.43
CA THR A 632 28.28 19.10 -19.87
C THR A 632 27.72 20.09 -18.86
N ALA A 633 26.60 20.74 -19.18
CA ALA A 633 25.92 21.67 -18.28
C ALA A 633 25.44 20.99 -16.97
N ASP A 634 24.91 19.76 -17.05
CA ASP A 634 24.48 19.01 -15.86
C ASP A 634 25.67 18.51 -15.02
N HIS A 635 26.86 18.39 -15.63
CA HIS A 635 28.10 18.05 -14.93
C HIS A 635 28.68 19.27 -14.21
N ILE A 636 28.80 20.41 -14.91
CA ILE A 636 29.24 21.68 -14.32
C ILE A 636 28.31 22.11 -13.18
N ALA A 637 26.98 22.02 -13.38
CA ALA A 637 26.00 22.41 -12.35
C ALA A 637 26.13 21.59 -11.06
N ARG A 638 26.42 20.29 -11.16
CA ARG A 638 26.68 19.43 -9.99
C ARG A 638 27.89 19.88 -9.19
N ILE A 639 29.01 20.16 -9.88
CA ILE A 639 30.26 20.59 -9.24
C ILE A 639 30.08 21.95 -8.56
N VAL A 640 29.36 22.87 -9.19
CA VAL A 640 29.10 24.21 -8.64
C VAL A 640 28.19 24.15 -7.40
N SER A 641 27.25 23.19 -7.35
CA SER A 641 26.33 23.03 -6.21
C SER A 641 27.02 22.60 -4.91
N ASP A 642 28.25 22.09 -5.00
CA ASP A 642 29.06 21.71 -3.83
C ASP A 642 29.85 22.90 -3.25
N LEU A 643 29.83 24.07 -3.91
CA LEU A 643 30.57 25.25 -3.47
C LEU A 643 29.68 26.22 -2.67
N PRO A 644 30.16 26.73 -1.51
CA PRO A 644 29.47 27.79 -0.79
C PRO A 644 29.50 29.09 -1.62
N HIS A 645 28.37 29.81 -1.66
CA HIS A 645 28.20 31.10 -2.35
C HIS A 645 28.26 31.06 -3.89
N ALA A 646 28.17 29.88 -4.52
CA ALA A 646 28.05 29.72 -5.96
C ALA A 646 26.76 28.98 -6.33
N VAL A 647 26.03 29.49 -7.33
CA VAL A 647 24.76 28.92 -7.80
C VAL A 647 24.84 28.64 -9.28
N ALA A 648 24.58 27.41 -9.69
CA ALA A 648 24.44 27.06 -11.10
C ALA A 648 22.98 27.17 -11.56
N ILE A 649 22.74 27.95 -12.61
CA ILE A 649 21.42 28.18 -13.18
C ILE A 649 21.41 27.70 -14.63
N ILE A 650 20.63 26.66 -14.90
CA ILE A 650 20.44 26.18 -16.27
C ILE A 650 19.38 27.05 -16.94
N VAL A 651 19.74 27.71 -18.04
CA VAL A 651 18.83 28.55 -18.84
C VAL A 651 18.34 27.72 -20.04
N PRO A 652 17.13 27.12 -19.97
CA PRO A 652 16.64 26.25 -21.03
C PRO A 652 16.20 27.04 -22.26
N TYR A 653 16.65 26.62 -23.44
CA TYR A 653 16.25 27.19 -24.73
C TYR A 653 15.63 26.10 -25.63
N ASP A 654 14.31 26.14 -25.85
CA ASP A 654 13.62 25.21 -26.76
C ASP A 654 13.75 25.69 -28.21
N THR A 655 14.61 25.02 -28.97
CA THR A 655 14.85 25.34 -30.39
C THR A 655 13.66 25.01 -31.29
N SER A 656 12.77 24.11 -30.86
CA SER A 656 11.66 23.60 -31.66
C SER A 656 10.42 24.50 -31.63
N SER A 657 10.14 25.14 -30.48
CA SER A 657 9.00 26.04 -30.31
C SER A 657 9.19 27.34 -31.12
N ARG A 658 10.39 27.93 -31.12
CA ARG A 658 10.68 29.18 -31.84
C ARG A 658 10.93 29.03 -33.34
N ARG A 659 11.32 27.86 -33.86
CA ARG A 659 11.27 27.60 -35.32
C ARG A 659 9.85 27.74 -35.88
N GLY A 660 8.83 27.42 -35.07
CA GLY A 660 7.43 27.68 -35.41
C GLY A 660 7.12 29.18 -35.45
N VAL A 661 7.61 29.94 -34.45
CA VAL A 661 7.41 31.39 -34.34
C VAL A 661 8.10 32.17 -35.47
N LEU A 662 9.32 31.77 -35.87
CA LEU A 662 10.05 32.38 -36.99
C LEU A 662 9.45 32.10 -38.37
N ARG A 663 8.54 31.11 -38.49
CA ARG A 663 7.80 30.81 -39.72
C ARG A 663 6.41 31.47 -39.77
N SER A 664 5.96 32.09 -38.68
CA SER A 664 4.73 32.87 -38.66
C SER A 664 4.98 34.25 -39.31
N PRO A 665 4.07 34.75 -40.16
CA PRO A 665 4.19 36.11 -40.69
C PRO A 665 4.18 37.13 -39.54
N PRO A 666 4.89 38.26 -39.68
CA PRO A 666 4.89 39.31 -38.66
C PRO A 666 3.47 39.81 -38.39
N PRO A 667 3.13 40.18 -37.14
CA PRO A 667 1.85 40.79 -36.84
C PRO A 667 1.68 42.07 -37.66
N PRO A 668 0.46 42.38 -38.14
CA PRO A 668 0.22 43.60 -38.90
C PRO A 668 0.61 44.83 -38.06
N PRO A 669 1.14 45.89 -38.70
CA PRO A 669 1.54 47.11 -37.98
C PRO A 669 0.34 47.64 -37.20
N ALA A 670 0.58 48.00 -35.94
CA ALA A 670 -0.43 48.63 -35.10
C ALA A 670 -0.93 49.89 -35.81
N SER A 671 -2.23 49.95 -36.08
CA SER A 671 -2.89 51.17 -36.54
C SER A 671 -2.73 52.23 -35.45
N SER A 672 -2.01 53.30 -35.80
CA SER A 672 -1.82 54.51 -34.99
C SER A 672 -3.13 55.15 -34.56
#